data_AF-A0AAV3Q6F8-F1
#
_entry.id   AF-A0AAV3Q6F8-F1
#
_cell.length_a   1.000
_cell.length_b   1.000
_cell.length_c   1.000
_cell.angle_alpha   90.00
_cell.angle_beta   90.00
_cell.angle_gamma   90.00
#
_symmetry.space_group_name_H-M   'P 1'
#
loop_
_entity.id
_entity.type
_entity.pdbx_description
1 polymer ?
#
loop_
_entity_poly.entity_id
_entity_poly.type
_entity_poly.pdbx_seq_one_letter_code
_entity_poly.pdbx_strand_id
1 'polypeptide(L)'
;MVSKPEEVLFIGLWGMGGIGKTTTARAIYEDCKEEFEGSCFLQDVKESKNKIEILQKDLLSDVLKTKFDGIRDVVTGSCLIQERLQFKKVLIVIDDVDHIQQLNALAKQCDWFGRGSRIIITTRDEHLINDVHIEKYDIHTLPQNEALRLFCLHAFKNDHPHEDFKELSLKVLTYAGGLPLALRVLGDHLYRQHKHYWEGTLSRLKDVPEDEIIAKLQISFDGLNVLQQDIFLDIACFFRGNYKDKVEERLESLGLHPKEGIDVLIQKSLIHISMNESRIEMHDLLQEMGFYIVRKRSNWDVRSFSRLWREDDILKVLFDIKVSSEAQRIYLYGDRILDNDITKTNLGWEVIFRNMNKLCFLEVIGDFFKGNYNVNVSQPFGQLGNTLRWFSWLYYPGQSLPNNFHPMNLVHLHMEHSQIIETPDFSHLPNLEVLNLSCSKRLVYVHPSLGKHTKIKRINLAICQNLEEFPEINGMKSLEILNLSDTKLHSVPEIYKNLDSLSRLDLSGTRITTLPNSIERATSLEILKMVQCEYLVTLPISFLGPRFRKIDISSGSLKYFKENIGGEAASQPNKSRKNLIGCASIGQISGPKIHFWRCKSLEELPEFLLSRIQFLVIDRCATLASWICFNLVDLLDKYQHFCYLKLHQDYEVVPHEFPQAFTEREPMSYMMQKRNQPFMVYIPRRGLPSWFEYQFSGFSVTVFLPPLYEWYPDKLRGFVISGTDVGFGSGSYGACHCPGSSHVLTMYIPIDNDIRRDIDDWNGQNECTLFEIDLNNYVCRHWGFSLVYNQGEGNEVDPHQLTIVTNDIPDSCGITFRVKVAGSRAELEELNMDDYKGKDHSDNPILLASLQQQSHLQEGEPSSVSDYEDALSWDGEEAWNGDSELDLSLS
;
A
#
# COMPACT_ATOMS: atom_id res chain seq x y z
N MET A 1 -17.03 -32.26 -4.48
CA MET A 1 -18.14 -33.17 -4.85
C MET A 1 -18.89 -33.76 -3.66
N VAL A 2 -18.21 -34.18 -2.59
CA VAL A 2 -18.81 -34.84 -1.41
C VAL A 2 -19.44 -33.86 -0.40
N SER A 3 -19.00 -32.61 -0.35
CA SER A 3 -19.41 -31.61 0.65
C SER A 3 -20.88 -31.19 0.60
N LYS A 4 -21.52 -31.24 -0.58
CA LYS A 4 -22.92 -30.79 -0.80
C LYS A 4 -23.66 -31.79 -1.71
N PRO A 5 -24.00 -32.99 -1.22
CA PRO A 5 -24.46 -34.10 -2.06
C PRO A 5 -25.83 -33.85 -2.73
N GLU A 6 -26.68 -33.02 -2.13
CA GLU A 6 -28.05 -32.74 -2.60
C GLU A 6 -28.18 -31.50 -3.49
N GLU A 7 -27.16 -30.63 -3.53
CA GLU A 7 -27.19 -29.40 -4.33
C GLU A 7 -26.78 -29.65 -5.78
N VAL A 8 -27.23 -28.79 -6.71
CA VAL A 8 -26.68 -28.70 -8.07
C VAL A 8 -25.45 -27.82 -7.99
N LEU A 9 -24.28 -28.36 -8.36
CA LEU A 9 -23.02 -27.63 -8.30
C LEU A 9 -22.45 -27.40 -9.70
N PHE A 10 -22.06 -26.16 -9.95
CA PHE A 10 -21.22 -25.78 -11.08
C PHE A 10 -19.79 -25.59 -10.59
N ILE A 11 -18.86 -26.23 -11.28
CA ILE A 11 -17.44 -26.26 -10.92
C ILE A 11 -16.65 -25.72 -12.12
N GLY A 12 -15.99 -24.58 -11.95
CA GLY A 12 -15.15 -23.97 -12.99
C GLY A 12 -13.68 -24.32 -12.78
N LEU A 13 -13.10 -25.14 -13.66
CA LEU A 13 -11.67 -25.43 -13.70
C LEU A 13 -10.98 -24.42 -14.62
N TRP A 14 -10.09 -23.61 -14.05
CA TRP A 14 -9.41 -22.52 -14.75
C TRP A 14 -7.89 -22.63 -14.63
N GLY A 15 -7.17 -21.97 -15.53
CA GLY A 15 -5.70 -21.99 -15.59
C GLY A 15 -5.16 -21.94 -17.01
N MET A 16 -3.83 -21.86 -17.15
CA MET A 16 -3.18 -21.64 -18.44
C MET A 16 -3.28 -22.83 -19.41
N GLY A 17 -2.92 -22.61 -20.68
CA GLY A 17 -2.88 -23.66 -21.70
C GLY A 17 -1.93 -24.81 -21.31
N GLY A 18 -2.36 -26.06 -21.50
CA GLY A 18 -1.51 -27.23 -21.23
C GLY A 18 -1.34 -27.62 -19.75
N ILE A 19 -1.99 -26.91 -18.83
CA ILE A 19 -1.87 -27.17 -17.37
C ILE A 19 -2.56 -28.45 -16.89
N GLY A 20 -3.43 -29.06 -17.71
CA GLY A 20 -4.07 -30.34 -17.40
C GLY A 20 -5.57 -30.28 -17.09
N LYS A 21 -6.25 -29.13 -17.28
CA LYS A 21 -7.69 -28.98 -16.99
C LYS A 21 -8.58 -30.09 -17.58
N THR A 22 -8.46 -30.34 -18.88
CA THR A 22 -9.19 -31.41 -19.59
C THR A 22 -8.90 -32.78 -19.01
N THR A 23 -7.64 -33.06 -18.67
CA THR A 23 -7.21 -34.33 -18.08
C THR A 23 -7.81 -34.52 -16.67
N THR A 24 -7.78 -33.47 -15.84
CA THR A 24 -8.39 -33.48 -14.50
C THR A 24 -9.89 -33.69 -14.58
N ALA A 25 -10.58 -32.95 -15.46
CA ALA A 25 -12.02 -33.11 -15.68
C ALA A 25 -12.37 -34.52 -16.16
N ARG A 26 -11.54 -35.10 -17.05
CA ARG A 26 -11.73 -36.46 -17.55
C ARG A 26 -11.52 -37.53 -16.48
N ALA A 27 -10.50 -37.39 -15.63
CA ALA A 27 -10.28 -38.31 -14.53
C ALA A 27 -11.49 -38.32 -13.58
N ILE A 28 -11.96 -37.13 -13.18
CA ILE A 28 -13.16 -36.98 -12.34
C ILE A 28 -14.39 -37.59 -13.01
N TYR A 29 -14.56 -37.37 -14.31
CA TYR A 29 -15.68 -37.92 -15.07
C TYR A 29 -15.68 -39.45 -15.06
N GLU A 30 -14.56 -40.07 -15.39
CA GLU A 30 -14.45 -41.52 -15.46
C GLU A 30 -14.62 -42.19 -14.09
N ASP A 31 -14.10 -41.57 -13.02
CA ASP A 31 -14.21 -42.10 -11.66
C ASP A 31 -15.64 -42.02 -11.12
N CYS A 32 -16.41 -40.99 -11.48
CA CYS A 32 -17.70 -40.70 -10.86
C CYS A 32 -18.92 -40.97 -11.74
N LYS A 33 -18.80 -41.14 -13.07
CA LYS A 33 -19.95 -41.18 -14.00
C LYS A 33 -21.03 -42.22 -13.67
N GLU A 34 -20.64 -43.35 -13.06
CA GLU A 34 -21.56 -44.44 -12.71
C GLU A 34 -22.45 -44.10 -11.49
N GLU A 35 -22.12 -43.06 -10.72
CA GLU A 35 -22.90 -42.59 -9.56
C GLU A 35 -24.07 -41.65 -9.94
N PHE A 36 -24.24 -41.37 -11.23
CA PHE A 36 -25.22 -40.44 -11.78
C PHE A 36 -26.19 -41.17 -12.72
N GLU A 37 -27.43 -40.66 -12.83
CA GLU A 37 -28.44 -41.26 -13.70
C GLU A 37 -28.12 -41.10 -15.20
N GLY A 38 -27.33 -40.09 -15.53
CA GLY A 38 -26.86 -39.81 -16.87
C GLY A 38 -25.61 -38.93 -16.83
N SER A 39 -24.74 -39.11 -17.81
CA SER A 39 -23.46 -38.42 -17.86
C SER A 39 -23.07 -38.09 -19.30
N CYS A 40 -22.38 -36.97 -19.50
CA CYS A 40 -21.87 -36.56 -20.80
C CYS A 40 -20.55 -35.80 -20.65
N PHE A 41 -19.62 -36.07 -21.57
CA PHE A 41 -18.37 -35.34 -21.70
C PHE A 41 -18.35 -34.64 -23.07
N LEU A 42 -18.65 -33.34 -23.09
CA LEU A 42 -18.54 -32.52 -24.29
C LEU A 42 -17.10 -32.04 -24.44
N GLN A 43 -16.36 -32.64 -25.38
CA GLN A 43 -14.96 -32.32 -25.63
C GLN A 43 -14.80 -31.15 -26.62
N ASP A 44 -13.78 -30.30 -26.39
CA ASP A 44 -13.31 -29.26 -27.32
C ASP A 44 -14.43 -28.31 -27.83
N VAL A 45 -15.24 -27.79 -26.90
CA VAL A 45 -16.43 -26.98 -27.22
C VAL A 45 -16.10 -25.73 -28.03
N LYS A 46 -14.93 -25.12 -27.82
CA LYS A 46 -14.42 -24.00 -28.63
C LYS A 46 -14.37 -24.29 -30.14
N GLU A 47 -14.08 -25.51 -30.57
CA GLU A 47 -13.94 -25.84 -31.99
C GLU A 47 -15.30 -25.90 -32.72
N SER A 48 -16.40 -25.92 -31.97
CA SER A 48 -17.76 -26.03 -32.51
C SER A 48 -18.31 -24.76 -33.17
N LYS A 49 -17.48 -23.75 -33.47
CA LYS A 49 -17.78 -22.43 -34.09
C LYS A 49 -19.02 -22.43 -35.00
N ASN A 50 -20.22 -22.26 -34.42
CA ASN A 50 -21.55 -22.19 -35.05
C ASN A 50 -22.37 -23.49 -35.18
N LYS A 51 -22.11 -24.52 -34.37
CA LYS A 51 -22.93 -25.75 -34.30
C LYS A 51 -23.25 -26.15 -32.87
N ILE A 52 -23.66 -25.18 -32.05
CA ILE A 52 -24.06 -25.42 -30.65
C ILE A 52 -25.22 -26.43 -30.59
N GLU A 53 -26.09 -26.43 -31.60
CA GLU A 53 -27.19 -27.39 -31.72
C GLU A 53 -26.69 -28.84 -31.79
N ILE A 54 -25.49 -29.09 -32.34
CA ILE A 54 -24.90 -30.43 -32.34
C ILE A 54 -24.47 -30.81 -30.92
N LEU A 55 -23.81 -29.90 -30.20
CA LEU A 55 -23.42 -30.14 -28.80
C LEU A 55 -24.64 -30.39 -27.91
N GLN A 56 -25.75 -29.68 -28.14
CA GLN A 56 -27.01 -29.93 -27.41
C GLN A 56 -27.60 -31.31 -27.74
N LYS A 57 -27.49 -31.76 -29.00
CA LYS A 57 -27.91 -33.12 -29.41
C LYS A 57 -27.04 -34.19 -28.76
N ASP A 58 -25.73 -34.00 -28.75
CA ASP A 58 -24.77 -34.94 -28.17
C ASP A 58 -25.00 -35.03 -26.65
N LEU A 59 -25.15 -33.89 -25.97
CA LEU A 59 -25.47 -33.83 -24.53
C LEU A 59 -26.74 -34.59 -24.19
N LEU A 60 -27.84 -34.30 -24.88
CA LEU A 60 -29.11 -35.00 -24.65
C LEU A 60 -29.00 -36.49 -24.99
N SER A 61 -28.26 -36.83 -26.05
CA SER A 61 -28.14 -38.22 -26.49
C SER A 61 -27.36 -39.07 -25.51
N ASP A 62 -26.26 -38.53 -24.97
CA ASP A 62 -25.40 -39.21 -24.00
C ASP A 62 -26.10 -39.36 -22.65
N VAL A 63 -26.67 -38.27 -22.12
CA VAL A 63 -27.32 -38.27 -20.80
C VAL A 63 -28.57 -39.15 -20.80
N LEU A 64 -29.38 -39.13 -21.87
CA LEU A 64 -30.61 -39.91 -21.96
C LEU A 64 -30.40 -41.29 -22.59
N LYS A 65 -29.20 -41.63 -23.06
CA LYS A 65 -28.86 -42.87 -23.76
C LYS A 65 -29.81 -43.18 -24.94
N THR A 66 -30.25 -42.14 -25.64
CA THR A 66 -31.19 -42.22 -26.78
C THR A 66 -30.81 -41.23 -27.87
N LYS A 67 -30.92 -41.60 -29.15
CA LYS A 67 -30.58 -40.68 -30.25
C LYS A 67 -31.56 -39.49 -30.31
N PHE A 68 -31.02 -38.28 -30.39
CA PHE A 68 -31.80 -37.04 -30.45
C PHE A 68 -31.53 -36.26 -31.75
N ASP A 69 -32.41 -36.41 -32.75
CA ASP A 69 -32.23 -35.76 -34.06
C ASP A 69 -33.03 -34.43 -34.21
N GLY A 70 -33.94 -34.13 -33.28
CA GLY A 70 -35.01 -33.13 -33.44
C GLY A 70 -34.70 -31.67 -33.10
N ILE A 71 -33.46 -31.31 -32.72
CA ILE A 71 -33.12 -29.91 -32.38
C ILE A 71 -32.98 -29.08 -33.66
N ARG A 72 -33.85 -28.08 -33.81
CA ARG A 72 -33.93 -27.19 -34.99
C ARG A 72 -33.11 -25.91 -34.84
N ASP A 73 -32.96 -25.43 -33.63
CA ASP A 73 -32.25 -24.21 -33.27
C ASP A 73 -31.78 -24.28 -31.80
N VAL A 74 -30.83 -23.41 -31.43
CA VAL A 74 -30.20 -23.39 -30.10
C VAL A 74 -31.21 -23.19 -28.97
N VAL A 75 -32.22 -22.34 -29.16
CA VAL A 75 -33.20 -22.01 -28.10
C VAL A 75 -34.07 -23.23 -27.81
N THR A 76 -34.57 -23.87 -28.87
CA THR A 76 -35.32 -25.13 -28.75
C THR A 76 -34.48 -26.20 -28.04
N GLY A 77 -33.19 -26.31 -28.37
CA GLY A 77 -32.28 -27.24 -27.70
C GLY A 77 -32.10 -26.94 -26.21
N SER A 78 -31.93 -25.67 -25.83
CA SER A 78 -31.82 -25.23 -24.45
C SER A 78 -33.08 -25.55 -23.63
N CYS A 79 -34.26 -25.27 -24.18
CA CYS A 79 -35.53 -25.64 -23.52
C CYS A 79 -35.64 -27.15 -23.31
N LEU A 80 -35.25 -27.96 -24.30
CA LEU A 80 -35.27 -29.42 -24.19
C LEU A 80 -34.30 -29.94 -23.13
N ILE A 81 -33.10 -29.35 -23.01
CA ILE A 81 -32.15 -29.68 -21.94
C ILE A 81 -32.79 -29.44 -20.58
N GLN A 82 -33.34 -28.24 -20.35
CA GLN A 82 -34.02 -27.91 -19.10
C GLN A 82 -35.17 -28.87 -18.80
N GLU A 83 -36.12 -29.05 -19.73
CA GLU A 83 -37.30 -29.88 -19.52
C GLU A 83 -36.97 -31.34 -19.19
N ARG A 84 -35.91 -31.89 -19.80
CA ARG A 84 -35.53 -33.30 -19.66
C ARG A 84 -34.60 -33.57 -18.48
N LEU A 85 -33.79 -32.58 -18.06
CA LEU A 85 -32.76 -32.77 -17.05
C LEU A 85 -33.11 -32.18 -15.67
N GLN A 86 -34.12 -31.31 -15.57
CA GLN A 86 -34.53 -30.63 -14.31
C GLN A 86 -34.82 -31.54 -13.11
N PHE A 87 -35.10 -32.83 -13.34
CA PHE A 87 -35.38 -33.81 -12.29
C PHE A 87 -34.42 -35.00 -12.29
N LYS A 88 -33.32 -34.94 -13.04
CA LYS A 88 -32.32 -36.01 -13.13
C LYS A 88 -31.03 -35.62 -12.45
N LYS A 89 -30.45 -36.54 -11.68
CA LYS A 89 -29.09 -36.38 -11.14
C LYS A 89 -28.07 -36.67 -12.24
N VAL A 90 -27.43 -35.63 -12.79
CA VAL A 90 -26.51 -35.76 -13.96
C VAL A 90 -25.09 -35.30 -13.66
N LEU A 91 -24.12 -35.87 -14.39
CA LEU A 91 -22.72 -35.42 -14.43
C LEU A 91 -22.36 -34.94 -15.84
N ILE A 92 -22.15 -33.64 -16.00
CA ILE A 92 -21.85 -33.04 -17.31
C ILE A 92 -20.49 -32.35 -17.25
N VAL A 93 -19.62 -32.65 -18.20
CA VAL A 93 -18.37 -31.91 -18.42
C VAL A 93 -18.47 -31.13 -19.72
N ILE A 94 -18.19 -29.83 -19.66
CA ILE A 94 -18.15 -28.90 -20.78
C ILE A 94 -16.71 -28.41 -20.91
N ASP A 95 -15.96 -28.98 -21.85
CA ASP A 95 -14.52 -28.81 -21.97
C ASP A 95 -14.13 -27.72 -22.99
N ASP A 96 -13.13 -26.89 -22.62
CA ASP A 96 -12.54 -25.79 -23.39
C ASP A 96 -13.59 -24.75 -23.88
N VAL A 97 -14.36 -24.21 -22.94
CA VAL A 97 -15.31 -23.12 -23.21
C VAL A 97 -14.55 -21.81 -23.41
N ASP A 98 -14.86 -21.07 -24.49
CA ASP A 98 -14.22 -19.78 -24.81
C ASP A 98 -15.20 -18.64 -25.06
N HIS A 99 -16.52 -18.89 -24.99
CA HIS A 99 -17.54 -17.86 -25.12
C HIS A 99 -18.78 -18.12 -24.25
N ILE A 100 -19.33 -17.07 -23.63
CA ILE A 100 -20.48 -17.18 -22.70
C ILE A 100 -21.74 -17.76 -23.36
N GLN A 101 -21.91 -17.58 -24.67
CA GLN A 101 -23.05 -18.15 -25.41
C GLN A 101 -23.02 -19.68 -25.43
N GLN A 102 -21.85 -20.31 -25.44
CA GLN A 102 -21.72 -21.77 -25.36
C GLN A 102 -22.27 -22.25 -24.01
N LEU A 103 -21.84 -21.60 -22.92
CA LEU A 103 -22.30 -21.93 -21.58
C LEU A 103 -23.80 -21.68 -21.41
N ASN A 104 -24.30 -20.52 -21.84
CA ASN A 104 -25.73 -20.18 -21.78
C ASN A 104 -26.63 -21.13 -22.58
N ALA A 105 -26.11 -21.76 -23.63
CA ALA A 105 -26.86 -22.69 -24.45
C ALA A 105 -26.88 -24.12 -23.89
N LEU A 106 -25.83 -24.51 -23.17
CA LEU A 106 -25.61 -25.88 -22.69
C LEU A 106 -25.98 -26.07 -21.21
N ALA A 107 -25.66 -25.10 -20.36
CA ALA A 107 -25.87 -25.16 -18.92
C ALA A 107 -25.97 -23.74 -18.32
N LYS A 108 -27.13 -23.10 -18.50
CA LYS A 108 -27.32 -21.69 -18.10
C LYS A 108 -27.51 -21.47 -16.60
N GLN A 109 -28.33 -22.31 -15.96
CA GLN A 109 -28.78 -22.11 -14.58
C GLN A 109 -28.94 -23.45 -13.86
N CYS A 110 -28.90 -23.43 -12.52
CA CYS A 110 -28.99 -24.63 -11.68
C CYS A 110 -30.35 -25.34 -11.76
N ASP A 111 -31.42 -24.61 -12.05
CA ASP A 111 -32.79 -25.14 -12.18
C ASP A 111 -32.99 -26.01 -13.42
N TRP A 112 -32.01 -26.05 -14.34
CA TRP A 112 -32.00 -26.97 -15.48
C TRP A 112 -31.70 -28.41 -15.09
N PHE A 113 -31.24 -28.66 -13.87
CA PHE A 113 -30.71 -29.95 -13.45
C PHE A 113 -31.34 -30.42 -12.14
N GLY A 114 -31.50 -31.73 -11.99
CA GLY A 114 -32.03 -32.34 -10.77
C GLY A 114 -31.05 -32.28 -9.61
N ARG A 115 -31.57 -32.43 -8.39
CA ARG A 115 -30.76 -32.44 -7.15
C ARG A 115 -29.58 -33.40 -7.22
N GLY A 116 -28.46 -32.98 -6.67
CA GLY A 116 -27.20 -33.72 -6.68
C GLY A 116 -26.44 -33.72 -8.00
N SER A 117 -26.86 -32.93 -9.01
CA SER A 117 -26.15 -32.82 -10.29
C SER A 117 -24.81 -32.09 -10.16
N ARG A 118 -23.87 -32.40 -11.07
CA ARG A 118 -22.54 -31.81 -11.15
C ARG A 118 -22.25 -31.36 -12.58
N ILE A 119 -21.93 -30.09 -12.74
CA ILE A 119 -21.58 -29.49 -14.03
C ILE A 119 -20.15 -28.99 -13.90
N ILE A 120 -19.22 -29.57 -14.65
CA ILE A 120 -17.80 -29.17 -14.65
C ILE A 120 -17.52 -28.42 -15.94
N ILE A 121 -16.96 -27.22 -15.82
CA ILE A 121 -16.60 -26.36 -16.94
C ILE A 121 -15.09 -26.22 -16.94
N THR A 122 -14.43 -26.45 -18.07
CA THR A 122 -13.00 -26.11 -18.21
C THR A 122 -12.83 -24.90 -19.11
N THR A 123 -12.00 -23.95 -18.68
CA THR A 123 -11.78 -22.70 -19.43
C THR A 123 -10.37 -22.16 -19.20
N ARG A 124 -9.87 -21.35 -20.14
CA ARG A 124 -8.66 -20.53 -19.95
C ARG A 124 -8.99 -19.10 -19.55
N ASP A 125 -10.26 -18.72 -19.59
CA ASP A 125 -10.76 -17.38 -19.34
C ASP A 125 -11.62 -17.38 -18.08
N GLU A 126 -11.11 -16.75 -17.03
CA GLU A 126 -11.76 -16.65 -15.71
C GLU A 126 -13.11 -15.97 -15.81
N HIS A 127 -13.26 -15.01 -16.72
CA HIS A 127 -14.50 -14.23 -16.87
C HIS A 127 -15.71 -15.13 -17.17
N LEU A 128 -15.50 -16.27 -17.83
CA LEU A 128 -16.58 -17.22 -18.16
C LEU A 128 -17.10 -17.98 -16.93
N ILE A 129 -16.34 -18.00 -15.84
CA ILE A 129 -16.68 -18.68 -14.58
C ILE A 129 -16.77 -17.69 -13.40
N ASN A 130 -16.84 -16.39 -13.68
CA ASN A 130 -16.97 -15.32 -12.67
C ASN A 130 -18.40 -15.16 -12.11
N ASP A 131 -19.26 -16.17 -12.27
CA ASP A 131 -20.62 -16.17 -11.72
C ASP A 131 -20.61 -16.65 -10.27
N VAL A 132 -21.43 -16.03 -9.41
CA VAL A 132 -21.59 -16.36 -7.98
C VAL A 132 -22.02 -17.82 -7.78
N HIS A 133 -22.68 -18.42 -8.78
CA HIS A 133 -23.15 -19.80 -8.71
C HIS A 133 -22.09 -20.86 -9.11
N ILE A 134 -20.90 -20.44 -9.54
CA ILE A 134 -19.83 -21.34 -10.00
C ILE A 134 -18.70 -21.39 -8.96
N GLU A 135 -18.45 -22.57 -8.40
CA GLU A 135 -17.30 -22.81 -7.53
C GLU A 135 -16.02 -22.90 -8.40
N LYS A 136 -15.14 -21.90 -8.28
CA LYS A 136 -13.91 -21.81 -9.08
C LYS A 136 -12.76 -22.60 -8.46
N TYR A 137 -12.00 -23.27 -9.32
CA TYR A 137 -10.77 -23.98 -8.97
C TYR A 137 -9.66 -23.61 -9.96
N ASP A 138 -8.64 -22.94 -9.45
CA ASP A 138 -7.41 -22.67 -10.20
C ASP A 138 -6.55 -23.95 -10.23
N ILE A 139 -6.17 -24.38 -11.43
CA ILE A 139 -5.30 -25.52 -11.63
C ILE A 139 -3.86 -25.02 -11.72
N HIS A 140 -3.09 -25.36 -10.70
CA HIS A 140 -1.68 -25.02 -10.60
C HIS A 140 -0.77 -26.02 -11.32
N THR A 141 0.49 -25.63 -11.51
CA THR A 141 1.56 -26.49 -12.02
C THR A 141 1.85 -27.66 -11.08
N LEU A 142 2.37 -28.77 -11.62
CA LEU A 142 2.71 -29.92 -10.80
C LEU A 142 3.86 -29.60 -9.84
N PRO A 143 3.78 -30.06 -8.57
CA PRO A 143 4.91 -29.98 -7.66
C PRO A 143 6.08 -30.81 -8.19
N GLN A 144 7.30 -30.44 -7.80
CA GLN A 144 8.54 -30.98 -8.37
C GLN A 144 8.60 -32.52 -8.41
N ASN A 145 8.11 -33.19 -7.36
CA ASN A 145 8.09 -34.65 -7.28
C ASN A 145 7.14 -35.30 -8.31
N GLU A 146 5.94 -34.74 -8.48
CA GLU A 146 4.97 -35.21 -9.45
C GLU A 146 5.39 -34.87 -10.89
N ALA A 147 5.97 -33.69 -11.09
CA ALA A 147 6.57 -33.28 -12.35
C ALA A 147 7.69 -34.25 -12.77
N LEU A 148 8.57 -34.64 -11.84
CA LEU A 148 9.64 -35.60 -12.11
C LEU A 148 9.07 -36.95 -12.52
N ARG A 149 8.09 -37.44 -11.76
CA ARG A 149 7.45 -38.72 -12.03
C ARG A 149 6.78 -38.73 -13.40
N LEU A 150 6.02 -37.70 -13.74
CA LEU A 150 5.37 -37.58 -15.04
C LEU A 150 6.39 -37.56 -16.18
N PHE A 151 7.45 -36.74 -16.05
CA PHE A 151 8.52 -36.71 -17.04
C PHE A 151 9.17 -38.08 -17.23
N CYS A 152 9.48 -38.80 -16.14
CA CYS A 152 10.13 -40.10 -16.20
C CYS A 152 9.24 -41.16 -16.85
N LEU A 153 7.93 -41.11 -16.61
CA LEU A 153 6.98 -42.01 -17.25
C LEU A 153 7.01 -41.86 -18.77
N HIS A 154 7.26 -40.65 -19.29
CA HIS A 154 7.40 -40.41 -20.72
C HIS A 154 8.79 -40.74 -21.25
N ALA A 155 9.85 -40.22 -20.61
CA ALA A 155 11.25 -40.30 -21.04
C ALA A 155 11.91 -41.66 -20.83
N PHE A 156 11.49 -42.42 -19.79
CA PHE A 156 12.12 -43.69 -19.40
C PHE A 156 11.13 -44.87 -19.35
N LYS A 157 9.81 -44.61 -19.39
CA LYS A 157 8.75 -45.60 -19.11
C LYS A 157 8.88 -46.19 -17.70
N ASN A 158 9.37 -45.38 -16.77
CA ASN A 158 9.54 -45.71 -15.36
C ASN A 158 9.22 -44.50 -14.49
N ASP A 159 9.09 -44.67 -13.18
CA ASP A 159 8.76 -43.58 -12.24
C ASP A 159 9.96 -42.75 -11.78
N HIS A 160 11.19 -43.20 -12.08
CA HIS A 160 12.45 -42.54 -11.71
C HIS A 160 13.42 -42.47 -12.89
N PRO A 161 14.32 -41.46 -12.94
CA PRO A 161 15.33 -41.37 -13.97
C PRO A 161 16.46 -42.38 -13.73
N HIS A 162 17.16 -42.78 -14.80
CA HIS A 162 18.45 -43.45 -14.67
C HIS A 162 19.49 -42.49 -14.07
N GLU A 163 20.43 -43.00 -13.25
CA GLU A 163 21.42 -42.18 -12.53
C GLU A 163 22.18 -41.22 -13.46
N ASP A 164 22.62 -41.69 -14.63
CA ASP A 164 23.37 -40.87 -15.61
C ASP A 164 22.58 -39.67 -16.18
N PHE A 165 21.25 -39.69 -16.05
CA PHE A 165 20.32 -38.69 -16.59
C PHE A 165 19.65 -37.84 -15.50
N LYS A 166 19.97 -38.06 -14.22
CA LYS A 166 19.33 -37.36 -13.09
C LYS A 166 19.46 -35.84 -13.19
N GLU A 167 20.67 -35.34 -13.45
CA GLU A 167 20.93 -33.90 -13.60
C GLU A 167 20.24 -33.30 -14.84
N LEU A 168 20.26 -34.01 -15.97
CA LEU A 168 19.58 -33.57 -17.19
C LEU A 168 18.06 -33.56 -17.02
N SER A 169 17.51 -34.53 -16.29
CA SER A 169 16.09 -34.57 -15.94
C SER A 169 15.70 -33.34 -15.11
N LEU A 170 16.50 -32.98 -14.11
CA LEU A 170 16.28 -31.76 -13.33
C LEU A 170 16.31 -30.50 -14.20
N LYS A 171 17.23 -30.40 -15.18
CA LYS A 171 17.27 -29.29 -16.15
C LYS A 171 16.00 -29.23 -17.01
N VAL A 172 15.44 -30.37 -17.42
CA VAL A 172 14.15 -30.42 -18.13
C VAL A 172 13.02 -29.92 -17.23
N LEU A 173 13.00 -30.33 -15.95
CA LEU A 173 11.99 -29.88 -14.99
C LEU A 173 12.06 -28.37 -14.77
N THR A 174 13.27 -27.81 -14.62
CA THR A 174 13.49 -26.36 -14.49
C THR A 174 12.94 -25.62 -15.71
N TYR A 175 13.23 -26.10 -16.93
CA TYR A 175 12.68 -25.49 -18.14
C TYR A 175 11.15 -25.61 -18.22
N ALA A 176 10.59 -26.77 -17.86
CA ALA A 176 9.16 -27.02 -17.98
C ALA A 176 8.32 -26.28 -16.92
N GLY A 177 8.91 -25.89 -15.78
CA GLY A 177 8.22 -25.19 -14.70
C GLY A 177 7.05 -25.97 -14.09
N GLY A 178 7.09 -27.32 -14.17
CA GLY A 178 5.97 -28.16 -13.71
C GLY A 178 4.75 -28.20 -14.63
N LEU A 179 4.81 -27.61 -15.83
CA LEU A 179 3.72 -27.68 -16.82
C LEU A 179 3.58 -29.10 -17.41
N PRO A 180 2.46 -29.81 -17.21
CA PRO A 180 2.29 -31.20 -17.67
C PRO A 180 2.50 -31.38 -19.17
N LEU A 181 1.97 -30.47 -19.99
CA LEU A 181 2.15 -30.52 -21.45
C LEU A 181 3.63 -30.52 -21.84
N ALA A 182 4.43 -29.62 -21.26
CA ALA A 182 5.84 -29.51 -21.59
C ALA A 182 6.63 -30.75 -21.14
N LEU A 183 6.34 -31.26 -19.94
CA LEU A 183 6.97 -32.48 -19.41
C LEU A 183 6.69 -33.69 -20.31
N ARG A 184 5.45 -33.84 -20.78
CA ARG A 184 5.06 -34.90 -21.73
C ARG A 184 5.80 -34.78 -23.05
N VAL A 185 5.71 -33.62 -23.70
CA VAL A 185 6.31 -33.39 -25.04
C VAL A 185 7.82 -33.61 -25.01
N LEU A 186 8.50 -33.06 -24.01
CA LEU A 186 9.95 -33.24 -23.86
C LEU A 186 10.30 -34.68 -23.50
N GLY A 187 9.52 -35.33 -22.63
CA GLY A 187 9.74 -36.74 -22.29
C GLY A 187 9.61 -37.66 -23.49
N ASP A 188 8.58 -37.46 -24.32
CA ASP A 188 8.39 -38.24 -25.55
C ASP A 188 9.48 -37.95 -26.59
N HIS A 189 9.91 -36.68 -26.73
CA HIS A 189 10.99 -36.28 -27.65
C HIS A 189 12.36 -36.88 -27.26
N LEU A 190 12.62 -37.00 -25.97
CA LEU A 190 13.89 -37.47 -25.41
C LEU A 190 13.93 -39.01 -25.20
N TYR A 191 12.79 -39.68 -25.38
CA TYR A 191 12.67 -41.13 -25.23
C TYR A 191 13.64 -41.89 -26.13
N ARG A 192 14.40 -42.83 -25.54
CA ARG A 192 15.44 -43.65 -26.20
C ARG A 192 16.59 -42.86 -26.85
N GLN A 193 16.78 -41.59 -26.48
CA GLN A 193 17.89 -40.78 -26.99
C GLN A 193 19.13 -40.88 -26.10
N HIS A 194 20.30 -40.62 -26.68
CA HIS A 194 21.58 -40.61 -25.96
C HIS A 194 21.83 -39.28 -25.24
N LYS A 195 22.70 -39.30 -24.22
CA LYS A 195 23.02 -38.15 -23.36
C LYS A 195 23.40 -36.87 -24.12
N HIS A 196 24.24 -36.97 -25.15
CA HIS A 196 24.64 -35.82 -25.97
C HIS A 196 23.45 -35.19 -26.72
N TYR A 197 22.46 -35.99 -27.13
CA TYR A 197 21.25 -35.47 -27.77
C TYR A 197 20.38 -34.68 -26.77
N TRP A 198 20.30 -35.13 -25.52
CA TRP A 198 19.62 -34.40 -24.45
C TRP A 198 20.27 -33.04 -24.20
N GLU A 199 21.61 -33.02 -24.08
CA GLU A 199 22.39 -31.79 -23.89
C GLU A 199 22.21 -30.81 -25.05
N GLY A 200 22.24 -31.30 -26.29
CA GLY A 200 21.98 -30.49 -27.49
C GLY A 200 20.55 -29.95 -27.53
N THR A 201 19.56 -30.77 -27.16
CA THR A 201 18.14 -30.34 -27.10
C THR A 201 17.94 -29.26 -26.06
N LEU A 202 18.42 -29.47 -24.82
CA LEU A 202 18.32 -28.48 -23.74
C LEU A 202 19.06 -27.17 -24.07
N SER A 203 20.16 -27.24 -24.81
CA SER A 203 20.87 -26.05 -25.27
C SER A 203 20.06 -25.27 -26.30
N ARG A 204 19.42 -25.97 -27.25
CA ARG A 204 18.56 -25.35 -28.27
C ARG A 204 17.30 -24.72 -27.69
N LEU A 205 16.66 -25.35 -26.69
CA LEU A 205 15.38 -24.89 -26.12
C LEU A 205 15.42 -23.47 -25.55
N LYS A 206 16.62 -22.98 -25.17
CA LYS A 206 16.84 -21.59 -24.73
C LYS A 206 16.63 -20.53 -25.82
N ASP A 207 16.67 -20.97 -27.08
CA ASP A 207 16.54 -20.10 -28.25
C ASP A 207 15.31 -20.44 -29.08
N VAL A 208 15.06 -21.74 -29.28
CA VAL A 208 13.97 -22.27 -30.10
C VAL A 208 13.20 -23.34 -29.29
N PRO A 209 12.05 -22.97 -28.68
CA PRO A 209 11.17 -23.90 -27.98
C PRO A 209 10.49 -24.89 -28.93
N GLU A 210 9.90 -25.96 -28.38
CA GLU A 210 9.14 -26.93 -29.17
C GLU A 210 7.83 -26.34 -29.71
N ASP A 211 7.59 -26.54 -31.01
CA ASP A 211 6.41 -26.01 -31.71
C ASP A 211 5.09 -26.50 -31.09
N GLU A 212 5.02 -27.74 -30.61
CA GLU A 212 3.80 -28.30 -29.96
C GLU A 212 3.46 -27.55 -28.66
N ILE A 213 4.47 -27.19 -27.87
CA ILE A 213 4.29 -26.46 -26.61
C ILE A 213 3.82 -25.04 -26.93
N ILE A 214 4.53 -24.35 -27.83
CA ILE A 214 4.19 -22.98 -28.21
C ILE A 214 2.81 -22.90 -28.82
N ALA A 215 2.46 -23.80 -29.75
CA ALA A 215 1.15 -23.80 -30.40
C ALA A 215 0.00 -23.87 -29.39
N LYS A 216 0.14 -24.62 -28.29
CA LYS A 216 -0.91 -24.72 -27.27
C LYS A 216 -0.95 -23.53 -26.31
N LEU A 217 0.20 -22.95 -25.96
CA LEU A 217 0.27 -21.75 -25.12
C LEU A 217 -0.22 -20.51 -25.87
N GLN A 218 0.12 -20.39 -27.15
CA GLN A 218 -0.13 -19.21 -27.97
C GLN A 218 -1.62 -18.97 -28.26
N ILE A 219 -2.48 -19.98 -28.13
CA ILE A 219 -3.94 -19.85 -28.35
C ILE A 219 -4.54 -18.70 -27.54
N SER A 220 -4.15 -18.53 -26.28
CA SER A 220 -4.67 -17.44 -25.44
C SER A 220 -4.12 -16.08 -25.87
N PHE A 221 -2.88 -16.03 -26.32
CA PHE A 221 -2.24 -14.82 -26.85
C PHE A 221 -2.83 -14.38 -28.19
N ASP A 222 -3.08 -15.31 -29.11
CA ASP A 222 -3.67 -15.01 -30.44
C ASP A 222 -5.10 -14.48 -30.33
N GLY A 223 -5.79 -14.78 -29.22
CA GLY A 223 -7.12 -14.24 -28.90
C GLY A 223 -7.12 -12.83 -28.31
N LEU A 224 -5.96 -12.24 -28.02
CA LEU A 224 -5.82 -10.88 -27.52
C LEU A 224 -5.91 -9.85 -28.66
N ASN A 225 -6.39 -8.64 -28.34
CA ASN A 225 -6.27 -7.52 -29.26
C ASN A 225 -4.81 -7.01 -29.36
N VAL A 226 -4.54 -6.13 -30.34
CA VAL A 226 -3.17 -5.67 -30.63
C VAL A 226 -2.50 -4.98 -29.42
N LEU A 227 -3.24 -4.17 -28.66
CA LEU A 227 -2.70 -3.46 -27.49
C LEU A 227 -2.38 -4.44 -26.35
N GLN A 228 -3.26 -5.39 -26.09
CA GLN A 228 -3.07 -6.45 -25.09
C GLN A 228 -1.90 -7.38 -25.45
N GLN A 229 -1.72 -7.69 -26.74
CA GLN A 229 -0.54 -8.43 -27.20
C GLN A 229 0.74 -7.66 -26.93
N ASP A 230 0.75 -6.34 -27.16
CA ASP A 230 1.92 -5.51 -26.86
C ASP A 230 2.21 -5.43 -25.36
N ILE A 231 1.18 -5.32 -24.52
CA ILE A 231 1.33 -5.40 -23.05
C ILE A 231 1.95 -6.74 -22.64
N PHE A 232 1.42 -7.86 -23.16
CA PHE A 232 1.96 -9.19 -22.86
C PHE A 232 3.45 -9.29 -23.23
N LEU A 233 3.82 -8.82 -24.42
CA LEU A 233 5.21 -8.85 -24.88
C LEU A 233 6.12 -7.90 -24.09
N ASP A 234 5.62 -6.72 -23.70
CA ASP A 234 6.34 -5.78 -22.82
C ASP A 234 6.59 -6.40 -21.44
N ILE A 235 5.58 -7.06 -20.85
CA ILE A 235 5.73 -7.78 -19.57
C ILE A 235 6.74 -8.91 -19.70
N ALA A 236 6.62 -9.76 -20.73
CA ALA A 236 7.53 -10.87 -20.95
C ALA A 236 9.00 -10.39 -21.12
N CYS A 237 9.21 -9.31 -21.87
CA CYS A 237 10.54 -8.78 -22.17
C CYS A 237 11.19 -7.99 -21.01
N PHE A 238 10.40 -7.23 -20.25
CA PHE A 238 10.96 -6.19 -19.39
C PHE A 238 10.39 -6.15 -17.97
N PHE A 239 9.15 -6.58 -17.76
CA PHE A 239 8.41 -6.20 -16.55
C PHE A 239 7.93 -7.35 -15.67
N ARG A 240 8.34 -8.58 -15.95
CA ARG A 240 8.18 -9.69 -15.00
C ARG A 240 8.90 -9.36 -13.68
N GLY A 241 8.24 -9.58 -12.56
CA GLY A 241 8.76 -9.31 -11.22
C GLY A 241 8.67 -7.85 -10.79
N ASN A 242 8.14 -6.95 -11.62
CA ASN A 242 7.94 -5.55 -11.26
C ASN A 242 6.57 -5.33 -10.60
N TYR A 243 6.48 -4.31 -9.74
CA TYR A 243 5.22 -3.89 -9.10
C TYR A 243 4.16 -3.45 -10.13
N LYS A 244 2.91 -3.90 -9.96
CA LYS A 244 1.80 -3.67 -10.91
C LYS A 244 1.61 -2.18 -11.23
N ASP A 245 1.60 -1.33 -10.22
CA ASP A 245 1.43 0.13 -10.36
C ASP A 245 2.54 0.77 -11.21
N LYS A 246 3.79 0.35 -11.04
CA LYS A 246 4.95 0.82 -11.82
C LYS A 246 4.93 0.33 -13.26
N VAL A 247 4.36 -0.84 -13.51
CA VAL A 247 4.19 -1.37 -14.87
C VAL A 247 3.04 -0.64 -15.56
N GLU A 248 1.93 -0.40 -14.87
CA GLU A 248 0.83 0.43 -15.37
C GLU A 248 1.32 1.84 -15.74
N GLU A 249 2.11 2.50 -14.90
CA GLU A 249 2.67 3.83 -15.20
C GLU A 249 3.50 3.83 -16.50
N ARG A 250 4.40 2.86 -16.66
CA ARG A 250 5.22 2.71 -17.87
C ARG A 250 4.38 2.50 -19.12
N LEU A 251 3.40 1.58 -19.07
CA LEU A 251 2.56 1.22 -20.21
C LEU A 251 1.53 2.31 -20.55
N GLU A 252 1.05 3.06 -19.55
CA GLU A 252 0.14 4.21 -19.75
C GLU A 252 0.85 5.31 -20.54
N SER A 253 2.13 5.58 -20.25
CA SER A 253 2.95 6.52 -21.03
C SER A 253 3.02 6.15 -22.52
N LEU A 254 2.95 4.86 -22.82
CA LEU A 254 2.98 4.30 -24.18
C LEU A 254 1.60 4.32 -24.86
N GLY A 255 0.53 4.69 -24.13
CA GLY A 255 -0.84 4.72 -24.63
C GLY A 255 -1.47 3.34 -24.78
N LEU A 256 -1.06 2.36 -23.96
CA LEU A 256 -1.50 0.96 -24.09
C LEU A 256 -2.74 0.61 -23.25
N HIS A 257 -3.27 1.54 -22.44
CA HIS A 257 -4.41 1.30 -21.53
C HIS A 257 -4.20 0.07 -20.60
N PRO A 258 -3.14 0.08 -19.78
CA PRO A 258 -2.68 -1.09 -19.04
C PRO A 258 -3.65 -1.64 -17.99
N LYS A 259 -4.55 -0.83 -17.40
CA LYS A 259 -5.50 -1.34 -16.41
C LYS A 259 -6.39 -2.44 -17.00
N GLU A 260 -7.09 -2.11 -18.08
CA GLU A 260 -7.93 -3.08 -18.81
C GLU A 260 -7.07 -4.21 -19.40
N GLY A 261 -5.91 -3.86 -19.98
CA GLY A 261 -5.04 -4.85 -20.61
C GLY A 261 -4.49 -5.91 -19.64
N ILE A 262 -3.96 -5.49 -18.48
CA ILE A 262 -3.42 -6.38 -17.45
C ILE A 262 -4.52 -7.25 -16.85
N ASP A 263 -5.70 -6.68 -16.57
CA ASP A 263 -6.83 -7.44 -16.04
C ASP A 263 -7.27 -8.54 -17.02
N VAL A 264 -7.29 -8.26 -18.33
CA VAL A 264 -7.57 -9.28 -19.36
C VAL A 264 -6.48 -10.36 -19.42
N LEU A 265 -5.20 -10.00 -19.26
CA LEU A 265 -4.11 -10.99 -19.21
C LEU A 265 -4.22 -11.89 -17.98
N ILE A 266 -4.63 -11.35 -16.83
CA ILE A 266 -4.91 -12.14 -15.60
C ILE A 266 -6.07 -13.09 -15.88
N GLN A 267 -7.21 -12.58 -16.36
CA GLN A 267 -8.39 -13.39 -16.67
C GLN A 267 -8.08 -14.55 -17.62
N LYS A 268 -7.19 -14.34 -18.60
CA LYS A 268 -6.78 -15.37 -19.56
C LYS A 268 -5.66 -16.31 -19.06
N SER A 269 -5.33 -16.26 -17.76
CA SER A 269 -4.23 -16.98 -17.11
C SER A 269 -2.88 -16.82 -17.80
N LEU A 270 -2.62 -15.64 -18.39
CA LEU A 270 -1.34 -15.35 -19.05
C LEU A 270 -0.31 -14.75 -18.07
N ILE A 271 -0.80 -14.08 -17.03
CA ILE A 271 -0.02 -13.53 -15.92
C ILE A 271 -0.81 -13.70 -14.62
N HIS A 272 -0.15 -13.52 -13.47
CA HIS A 272 -0.80 -13.42 -12.17
C HIS A 272 -0.12 -12.35 -11.32
N ILE A 273 -0.77 -11.92 -10.24
CA ILE A 273 -0.18 -10.99 -9.27
C ILE A 273 0.27 -11.78 -8.04
N SER A 274 1.53 -11.63 -7.64
CA SER A 274 2.05 -12.24 -6.42
C SER A 274 1.29 -11.73 -5.19
N MET A 275 0.79 -12.64 -4.36
CA MET A 275 -0.09 -12.34 -3.22
C MET A 275 0.56 -11.42 -2.17
N ASN A 276 1.89 -11.45 -2.05
CA ASN A 276 2.60 -10.75 -0.97
C ASN A 276 3.16 -9.40 -1.40
N GLU A 277 3.46 -9.22 -2.69
CA GLU A 277 4.26 -8.08 -3.16
C GLU A 277 3.58 -7.24 -4.24
N SER A 278 2.35 -7.60 -4.67
CA SER A 278 1.67 -6.91 -5.78
C SER A 278 2.51 -6.83 -7.07
N ARG A 279 3.37 -7.82 -7.29
CA ARG A 279 4.26 -7.94 -8.46
C ARG A 279 3.61 -8.75 -9.57
N ILE A 280 3.85 -8.36 -10.82
CA ILE A 280 3.38 -9.08 -11.99
C ILE A 280 4.30 -10.27 -12.24
N GLU A 281 3.74 -11.47 -12.22
CA GLU A 281 4.43 -12.71 -12.51
C GLU A 281 3.86 -13.42 -13.75
N MET A 282 4.74 -14.14 -14.44
CA MET A 282 4.42 -14.91 -15.64
C MET A 282 5.15 -16.25 -15.56
N HIS A 283 4.49 -17.32 -16.00
CA HIS A 283 5.13 -18.63 -16.08
C HIS A 283 6.31 -18.61 -17.07
N ASP A 284 7.42 -19.27 -16.75
CA ASP A 284 8.66 -19.25 -17.56
C ASP A 284 8.40 -19.58 -19.04
N LEU A 285 7.65 -20.64 -19.34
CA LEU A 285 7.28 -21.00 -20.72
C LEU A 285 6.40 -19.97 -21.45
N LEU A 286 5.59 -19.19 -20.74
CA LEU A 286 4.86 -18.07 -21.36
C LEU A 286 5.81 -16.91 -21.67
N GLN A 287 6.81 -16.67 -20.81
CA GLN A 287 7.85 -15.69 -21.06
C GLN A 287 8.70 -16.08 -22.27
N GLU A 288 9.14 -17.34 -22.33
CA GLU A 288 9.87 -17.89 -23.49
C GLU A 288 9.04 -17.84 -24.77
N MET A 289 7.73 -18.08 -24.70
CA MET A 289 6.82 -17.86 -25.82
C MET A 289 6.83 -16.39 -26.27
N GLY A 290 6.78 -15.44 -25.34
CA GLY A 290 6.90 -14.00 -25.64
C GLY A 290 8.20 -13.67 -26.38
N PHE A 291 9.34 -14.19 -25.90
CA PHE A 291 10.64 -14.03 -26.56
C PHE A 291 10.64 -14.61 -27.98
N TYR A 292 10.14 -15.84 -28.13
CA TYR A 292 10.04 -16.52 -29.41
C TYR A 292 9.17 -15.75 -30.41
N ILE A 293 8.03 -15.20 -29.98
CA ILE A 293 7.14 -14.41 -30.85
C ILE A 293 7.87 -13.19 -31.41
N VAL A 294 8.62 -12.44 -30.59
CA VAL A 294 9.38 -11.26 -31.06
C VAL A 294 10.44 -11.64 -32.09
N ARG A 295 11.17 -12.74 -31.85
CA ARG A 295 12.21 -13.25 -32.76
C ARG A 295 11.63 -13.82 -34.06
N LYS A 296 10.52 -14.53 -33.97
CA LYS A 296 9.86 -15.12 -35.13
C LYS A 296 9.27 -14.05 -36.05
N ARG A 297 8.61 -13.02 -35.50
CA ARG A 297 8.04 -11.90 -36.27
C ARG A 297 9.08 -11.12 -37.08
N SER A 298 10.33 -11.16 -36.64
CA SER A 298 11.48 -10.46 -37.24
C SER A 298 12.35 -11.37 -38.10
N ASN A 299 11.92 -12.62 -38.39
CA ASN A 299 12.73 -13.62 -39.09
C ASN A 299 14.12 -13.82 -38.47
N TRP A 300 14.23 -13.72 -37.13
CA TRP A 300 15.47 -13.84 -36.37
C TRP A 300 16.53 -12.78 -36.66
N ASP A 301 16.18 -11.71 -37.37
CA ASP A 301 17.04 -10.55 -37.54
C ASP A 301 16.90 -9.61 -36.34
N VAL A 302 17.95 -9.56 -35.52
CA VAL A 302 18.01 -8.76 -34.28
C VAL A 302 17.69 -7.28 -34.54
N ARG A 303 18.06 -6.74 -35.72
CA ARG A 303 17.80 -5.34 -36.09
C ARG A 303 16.31 -5.04 -36.32
N SER A 304 15.56 -6.10 -36.61
CA SER A 304 14.12 -6.05 -36.86
C SER A 304 13.31 -6.35 -35.59
N PHE A 305 13.96 -6.55 -34.43
CA PHE A 305 13.25 -6.79 -33.17
C PHE A 305 12.57 -5.51 -32.70
N SER A 306 11.27 -5.58 -32.41
CA SER A 306 10.53 -4.43 -31.84
C SER A 306 10.91 -4.14 -30.39
N ARG A 307 11.46 -5.14 -29.68
CA ARG A 307 11.86 -5.10 -28.27
C ARG A 307 13.28 -5.62 -28.16
N LEU A 308 14.15 -4.91 -27.45
CA LEU A 308 15.51 -5.33 -27.18
C LEU A 308 15.73 -5.37 -25.65
N TRP A 309 15.89 -6.58 -25.11
CA TRP A 309 16.02 -6.84 -23.66
C TRP A 309 17.27 -7.65 -23.31
N ARG A 310 17.86 -8.38 -24.26
CA ARG A 310 19.12 -9.11 -24.07
C ARG A 310 20.29 -8.20 -24.40
N GLU A 311 21.25 -8.12 -23.48
CA GLU A 311 22.42 -7.26 -23.60
C GLU A 311 23.23 -7.52 -24.89
N ASP A 312 23.52 -8.78 -25.22
CA ASP A 312 24.29 -9.11 -26.43
C ASP A 312 23.58 -8.65 -27.72
N ASP A 313 22.25 -8.73 -27.76
CA ASP A 313 21.44 -8.35 -28.92
C ASP A 313 21.37 -6.83 -29.06
N ILE A 314 21.24 -6.15 -27.93
CA ILE A 314 21.33 -4.69 -27.83
C ILE A 314 22.67 -4.19 -28.34
N LEU A 315 23.79 -4.74 -27.87
CA LEU A 315 25.13 -4.28 -28.26
C LEU A 315 25.34 -4.46 -29.77
N LYS A 316 24.88 -5.57 -30.35
CA LYS A 316 24.90 -5.79 -31.82
C LYS A 316 24.15 -4.69 -32.58
N VAL A 317 23.01 -4.23 -32.06
CA VAL A 317 22.21 -3.16 -32.70
C VAL A 317 22.84 -1.79 -32.50
N LEU A 318 23.31 -1.47 -31.29
CA LEU A 318 23.86 -0.15 -30.96
C LEU A 318 25.19 0.14 -31.68
N PHE A 319 26.03 -0.88 -31.91
CA PHE A 319 27.33 -0.71 -32.56
C PHE A 319 27.33 -0.83 -34.09
N ASP A 320 26.20 -1.19 -34.70
CA ASP A 320 26.06 -1.24 -36.16
C ASP A 320 25.44 0.05 -36.73
N ILE A 321 26.23 1.12 -36.70
CA ILE A 321 25.79 2.51 -36.99
C ILE A 321 25.32 2.73 -38.44
N LYS A 322 25.57 1.79 -39.35
CA LYS A 322 25.27 1.96 -40.78
C LYS A 322 23.81 1.64 -41.15
N VAL A 323 23.01 1.05 -40.25
CA VAL A 323 21.68 0.52 -40.58
C VAL A 323 20.64 0.97 -39.57
N SER A 324 19.42 1.26 -40.04
CA SER A 324 18.28 1.63 -39.18
C SER A 324 17.77 0.44 -38.36
N SER A 325 17.36 0.70 -37.13
CA SER A 325 16.75 -0.31 -36.24
C SER A 325 15.24 -0.11 -36.15
N GLU A 326 14.50 -1.22 -36.08
CA GLU A 326 13.04 -1.24 -35.91
C GLU A 326 12.63 -1.26 -34.42
N ALA A 327 13.60 -1.19 -33.51
CA ALA A 327 13.37 -1.23 -32.07
C ALA A 327 12.48 -0.08 -31.59
N GLN A 328 11.44 -0.46 -30.86
CA GLN A 328 10.47 0.45 -30.24
C GLN A 328 10.67 0.55 -28.72
N ARG A 329 11.21 -0.52 -28.11
CA ARG A 329 11.49 -0.65 -26.69
C ARG A 329 12.92 -1.13 -26.50
N ILE A 330 13.67 -0.43 -25.66
CA ILE A 330 15.03 -0.85 -25.29
C ILE A 330 15.16 -0.77 -23.77
N TYR A 331 15.69 -1.84 -23.19
CA TYR A 331 16.01 -1.93 -21.77
C TYR A 331 17.48 -2.34 -21.60
N LEU A 332 18.29 -1.41 -21.11
CA LEU A 332 19.75 -1.51 -21.04
C LEU A 332 20.22 -1.73 -19.61
N TYR A 333 21.11 -2.70 -19.41
CA TYR A 333 21.91 -2.81 -18.19
C TYR A 333 23.26 -2.11 -18.40
N GLY A 334 23.54 -1.06 -17.62
CA GLY A 334 24.63 -0.11 -17.85
C GLY A 334 26.03 -0.62 -17.51
N ASP A 335 26.16 -1.66 -16.68
CA ASP A 335 27.43 -2.07 -16.05
C ASP A 335 28.53 -2.45 -17.05
N ARG A 336 28.18 -3.02 -18.22
CA ARG A 336 29.14 -3.46 -19.25
C ARG A 336 29.30 -2.52 -20.42
N ILE A 337 28.39 -1.55 -20.59
CA ILE A 337 28.42 -0.64 -21.73
C ILE A 337 29.64 0.30 -21.60
N LEU A 338 30.07 0.65 -20.38
CA LEU A 338 31.28 1.45 -20.16
C LEU A 338 32.56 0.62 -20.06
N ASP A 339 32.46 -0.66 -19.70
CA ASP A 339 33.61 -1.58 -19.51
C ASP A 339 34.11 -2.15 -20.86
N ASN A 340 33.21 -2.35 -21.82
CA ASN A 340 33.57 -2.68 -23.19
C ASN A 340 34.03 -1.42 -23.91
N ASP A 341 35.31 -1.29 -24.29
CA ASP A 341 35.92 -0.60 -25.45
C ASP A 341 35.21 0.61 -26.16
N ILE A 342 34.22 1.29 -25.56
CA ILE A 342 33.56 2.50 -26.09
C ILE A 342 34.54 3.67 -26.03
N THR A 343 35.44 3.66 -25.04
CA THR A 343 36.60 4.56 -25.00
C THR A 343 37.63 4.27 -26.10
N LYS A 344 37.62 3.08 -26.71
CA LYS A 344 38.55 2.70 -27.81
C LYS A 344 37.96 2.88 -29.22
N THR A 345 36.64 2.84 -29.39
CA THR A 345 36.01 2.85 -30.73
C THR A 345 35.85 4.24 -31.35
N ASN A 346 36.19 5.33 -30.66
CA ASN A 346 36.05 6.73 -31.16
C ASN A 346 34.65 7.12 -31.67
N LEU A 347 33.65 6.24 -31.50
CA LEU A 347 32.27 6.45 -31.89
C LEU A 347 31.55 7.04 -30.68
N GLY A 348 31.41 8.37 -30.69
CA GLY A 348 30.70 9.08 -29.63
C GLY A 348 29.28 8.55 -29.50
N TRP A 349 28.84 8.39 -28.24
CA TRP A 349 27.47 8.01 -27.92
C TRP A 349 26.40 8.88 -28.59
N GLU A 350 26.77 10.09 -29.02
CA GLU A 350 25.98 10.99 -29.86
C GLU A 350 25.30 10.32 -31.07
N VAL A 351 25.89 9.26 -31.62
CA VAL A 351 25.42 8.64 -32.88
C VAL A 351 24.48 7.44 -32.65
N ILE A 352 24.52 6.82 -31.47
CA ILE A 352 23.93 5.49 -31.23
C ILE A 352 22.41 5.45 -31.46
N PHE A 353 21.68 6.45 -30.95
CA PHE A 353 20.22 6.48 -31.06
C PHE A 353 19.69 7.21 -32.29
N ARG A 354 20.58 7.77 -33.12
CA ARG A 354 20.19 8.63 -34.26
C ARG A 354 19.37 7.88 -35.31
N ASN A 355 19.59 6.57 -35.46
CA ASN A 355 18.94 5.74 -36.47
C ASN A 355 17.74 4.93 -35.91
N MET A 356 17.27 5.25 -34.70
CA MET A 356 16.19 4.54 -34.01
C MET A 356 14.87 5.34 -34.04
N ASN A 357 14.33 5.52 -35.24
CA ASN A 357 13.19 6.42 -35.48
C ASN A 357 11.85 5.94 -34.92
N LYS A 358 11.76 4.68 -34.47
CA LYS A 358 10.55 4.09 -33.86
C LYS A 358 10.64 3.97 -32.34
N LEU A 359 11.76 4.35 -31.74
CA LEU A 359 12.00 4.20 -30.31
C LEU A 359 11.00 5.04 -29.52
N CYS A 360 10.14 4.38 -28.73
CA CYS A 360 9.18 5.03 -27.85
C CYS A 360 9.47 4.83 -26.36
N PHE A 361 10.30 3.84 -26.01
CA PHE A 361 10.69 3.52 -24.64
C PHE A 361 12.18 3.23 -24.56
N LEU A 362 12.88 3.94 -23.69
CA LEU A 362 14.27 3.69 -23.36
C LEU A 362 14.44 3.72 -21.84
N GLU A 363 14.91 2.61 -21.27
CA GLU A 363 15.25 2.50 -19.85
C GLU A 363 16.70 1.99 -19.73
N VAL A 364 17.54 2.72 -19.01
CA VAL A 364 18.94 2.42 -18.77
C VAL A 364 19.17 2.34 -17.27
N ILE A 365 19.50 1.15 -16.79
CA ILE A 365 19.68 0.84 -15.37
C ILE A 365 21.07 0.26 -15.18
N GLY A 366 21.87 0.79 -14.25
CA GLY A 366 23.20 0.26 -13.97
C GLY A 366 23.82 0.95 -12.78
N ASP A 367 24.75 0.29 -12.12
CA ASP A 367 25.40 0.74 -10.90
C ASP A 367 26.68 1.48 -11.29
N PHE A 368 26.52 2.67 -11.91
CA PHE A 368 27.63 3.49 -12.44
C PHE A 368 28.68 3.87 -11.37
N PHE A 369 28.41 3.62 -10.09
CA PHE A 369 29.29 3.91 -8.96
C PHE A 369 30.16 2.73 -8.46
N LYS A 370 30.09 1.53 -9.04
CA LYS A 370 31.06 0.46 -8.70
C LYS A 370 32.46 0.66 -9.27
N GLY A 371 32.64 1.60 -10.20
CA GLY A 371 33.95 2.04 -10.67
C GLY A 371 34.15 3.54 -10.44
N ASN A 372 35.34 3.94 -10.01
CA ASN A 372 35.82 5.32 -9.93
C ASN A 372 35.97 5.97 -11.33
N TYR A 373 34.92 5.91 -12.14
CA TYR A 373 34.92 6.42 -13.49
C TYR A 373 34.39 7.85 -13.47
N ASN A 374 35.28 8.78 -13.13
CA ASN A 374 35.16 10.21 -13.48
C ASN A 374 35.27 10.37 -15.02
N VAL A 375 34.43 9.70 -15.79
CA VAL A 375 34.39 9.90 -17.24
C VAL A 375 33.54 11.13 -17.47
N ASN A 376 34.22 12.24 -17.72
CA ASN A 376 33.64 13.52 -18.01
C ASN A 376 33.04 13.49 -19.43
N VAL A 377 31.86 12.86 -19.57
CA VAL A 377 31.12 12.83 -20.84
C VAL A 377 30.26 14.09 -20.87
N SER A 378 30.56 15.04 -21.76
CA SER A 378 29.74 16.26 -21.88
C SER A 378 28.31 15.93 -22.32
N GLN A 379 28.15 15.04 -23.31
CA GLN A 379 26.85 14.59 -23.85
C GLN A 379 26.92 13.09 -24.23
N PRO A 380 26.38 12.17 -23.42
CA PRO A 380 26.41 10.73 -23.63
C PRO A 380 25.34 10.22 -24.61
N PHE A 381 24.63 11.09 -25.31
CA PHE A 381 23.81 10.73 -26.48
C PHE A 381 23.50 11.97 -27.31
N GLY A 382 23.00 11.78 -28.54
CA GLY A 382 22.74 12.88 -29.48
C GLY A 382 21.24 13.18 -29.60
N GLN A 383 20.73 13.25 -30.83
CA GLN A 383 19.30 13.47 -31.06
C GLN A 383 18.51 12.18 -30.81
N LEU A 384 17.52 12.25 -29.91
CA LEU A 384 16.51 11.20 -29.76
C LEU A 384 15.31 11.49 -30.67
N GLY A 385 14.67 10.44 -31.15
CA GLY A 385 13.50 10.54 -32.02
C GLY A 385 12.28 11.13 -31.32
N ASN A 386 11.43 11.83 -32.08
CA ASN A 386 10.18 12.40 -31.58
C ASN A 386 9.16 11.35 -31.11
N THR A 387 9.36 10.07 -31.44
CA THR A 387 8.51 8.96 -31.00
C THR A 387 8.69 8.62 -29.52
N LEU A 388 9.78 9.06 -28.89
CA LEU A 388 10.12 8.75 -27.52
C LEU A 388 9.04 9.26 -26.56
N ARG A 389 8.54 8.38 -25.69
CA ARG A 389 7.52 8.66 -24.67
C ARG A 389 8.00 8.42 -23.26
N TRP A 390 8.85 7.42 -23.07
CA TRP A 390 9.50 7.12 -21.79
C TRP A 390 11.02 7.16 -21.96
N PHE A 391 11.68 7.97 -21.14
CA PHE A 391 13.13 8.01 -21.04
C PHE A 391 13.54 7.89 -19.58
N SER A 392 14.23 6.81 -19.26
CA SER A 392 14.82 6.57 -17.95
C SER A 392 16.32 6.29 -18.09
N TRP A 393 17.15 7.06 -17.38
CA TRP A 393 18.58 6.81 -17.31
C TRP A 393 19.07 7.10 -15.90
N LEU A 394 19.07 6.05 -15.07
CA LEU A 394 19.55 6.12 -13.71
C LEU A 394 21.06 6.40 -13.70
N TYR A 395 21.51 7.33 -12.88
CA TYR A 395 22.91 7.78 -12.81
C TYR A 395 23.46 8.34 -14.12
N TYR A 396 22.66 9.13 -14.85
CA TYR A 396 23.10 9.74 -16.09
C TYR A 396 24.44 10.51 -15.92
N PRO A 397 25.48 10.17 -16.71
CA PRO A 397 26.83 10.67 -16.49
C PRO A 397 27.07 12.08 -17.06
N GLY A 398 26.18 12.57 -17.92
CA GLY A 398 26.34 13.86 -18.59
C GLY A 398 26.11 15.05 -17.66
N GLN A 399 26.85 16.14 -17.89
CA GLN A 399 26.66 17.40 -17.15
C GLN A 399 25.47 18.23 -17.68
N SER A 400 25.04 17.98 -18.91
CA SER A 400 23.82 18.56 -19.47
C SER A 400 23.14 17.53 -20.37
N LEU A 401 21.88 17.79 -20.71
CA LEU A 401 21.24 17.13 -21.85
C LEU A 401 21.76 17.78 -23.16
N PRO A 402 21.70 17.06 -24.30
CA PRO A 402 22.12 17.61 -25.58
C PRO A 402 21.31 18.83 -26.00
N ASN A 403 21.95 19.81 -26.64
CA ASN A 403 21.26 21.04 -27.07
C ASN A 403 20.11 20.79 -28.07
N ASN A 404 20.10 19.63 -28.74
CA ASN A 404 19.06 19.21 -29.67
C ASN A 404 18.07 18.20 -29.05
N PHE A 405 17.95 18.17 -27.72
CA PHE A 405 17.04 17.28 -27.01
C PHE A 405 15.58 17.75 -27.12
N HIS A 406 14.94 17.41 -28.24
CA HIS A 406 13.57 17.83 -28.54
C HIS A 406 12.58 16.66 -28.76
N PRO A 407 12.49 15.66 -27.86
CA PRO A 407 11.53 14.56 -28.01
C PRO A 407 10.09 15.04 -27.74
N MET A 408 9.41 15.47 -28.80
CA MET A 408 8.09 16.13 -28.71
C MET A 408 6.97 15.27 -28.09
N ASN A 409 7.09 13.94 -28.09
CA ASN A 409 6.11 13.03 -27.48
C ASN A 409 6.52 12.52 -26.10
N LEU A 410 7.61 13.02 -25.51
CA LEU A 410 8.08 12.55 -24.21
C LEU A 410 7.03 12.84 -23.14
N VAL A 411 6.65 11.81 -22.39
CA VAL A 411 5.66 11.85 -21.31
C VAL A 411 6.34 11.69 -19.95
N HIS A 412 7.35 10.81 -19.85
CA HIS A 412 8.10 10.56 -18.62
C HIS A 412 9.60 10.75 -18.84
N LEU A 413 10.22 11.57 -17.98
CA LEU A 413 11.66 11.81 -17.93
C LEU A 413 12.20 11.47 -16.54
N HIS A 414 12.91 10.35 -16.44
CA HIS A 414 13.53 9.84 -15.21
C HIS A 414 15.05 9.86 -15.36
N MET A 415 15.74 10.65 -14.56
CA MET A 415 17.20 10.69 -14.51
C MET A 415 17.64 10.90 -13.06
N GLU A 416 17.23 9.99 -12.18
CA GLU A 416 17.63 10.04 -10.78
C GLU A 416 19.15 9.84 -10.63
N HIS A 417 19.74 10.46 -9.61
CA HIS A 417 21.17 10.40 -9.29
C HIS A 417 22.11 10.89 -10.40
N SER A 418 21.64 11.81 -11.24
CA SER A 418 22.39 12.31 -12.41
C SER A 418 23.48 13.32 -12.07
N GLN A 419 24.43 13.45 -12.99
CA GLN A 419 25.52 14.44 -12.92
C GLN A 419 25.17 15.79 -13.58
N ILE A 420 23.91 15.98 -13.97
CA ILE A 420 23.45 17.20 -14.63
C ILE A 420 23.62 18.43 -13.74
N ILE A 421 24.00 19.54 -14.35
CA ILE A 421 24.18 20.86 -13.72
C ILE A 421 22.99 21.76 -14.05
N GLU A 422 22.41 21.60 -15.25
CA GLU A 422 21.28 22.38 -15.74
C GLU A 422 20.26 21.51 -16.48
N THR A 423 18.98 21.87 -16.38
CA THR A 423 17.90 21.22 -17.15
C THR A 423 17.71 21.86 -18.53
N PRO A 424 17.14 21.14 -19.52
CA PRO A 424 16.95 21.65 -20.88
C PRO A 424 15.75 22.60 -20.97
N ASP A 425 15.57 23.23 -22.13
CA ASP A 425 14.34 23.97 -22.42
C ASP A 425 13.14 23.01 -22.58
N PHE A 426 12.23 23.04 -21.61
CA PHE A 426 10.97 22.27 -21.61
C PHE A 426 9.95 22.72 -22.66
N SER A 427 10.17 23.82 -23.39
CA SER A 427 9.29 24.26 -24.50
C SER A 427 9.23 23.22 -25.62
N HIS A 428 10.26 22.37 -25.74
CA HIS A 428 10.35 21.28 -26.70
C HIS A 428 9.86 19.94 -26.17
N LEU A 429 9.26 19.92 -24.97
CA LEU A 429 8.71 18.73 -24.30
C LEU A 429 7.22 18.89 -23.98
N PRO A 430 6.35 19.30 -24.92
CA PRO A 430 4.99 19.78 -24.63
C PRO A 430 4.04 18.72 -24.03
N ASN A 431 4.43 17.44 -24.08
CA ASN A 431 3.65 16.30 -23.58
C ASN A 431 4.16 15.75 -22.25
N LEU A 432 5.15 16.38 -21.62
CA LEU A 432 5.75 15.87 -20.40
C LEU A 432 4.75 15.89 -19.25
N GLU A 433 4.58 14.75 -18.58
CA GLU A 433 3.70 14.59 -17.42
C GLU A 433 4.51 14.34 -16.14
N VAL A 434 5.65 13.66 -16.23
CA VAL A 434 6.49 13.33 -15.08
C VAL A 434 7.95 13.71 -15.33
N LEU A 435 8.53 14.45 -14.39
CA LEU A 435 9.94 14.79 -14.31
C LEU A 435 10.52 14.31 -12.98
N ASN A 436 11.45 13.36 -13.03
CA ASN A 436 12.21 12.93 -11.86
C ASN A 436 13.72 13.13 -12.06
N LEU A 437 14.31 14.04 -11.30
CA LEU A 437 15.75 14.29 -11.24
C LEU A 437 16.27 14.13 -9.80
N SER A 438 15.55 13.40 -8.94
CA SER A 438 15.93 13.26 -7.52
C SER A 438 17.36 12.75 -7.35
N CYS A 439 18.02 13.17 -6.28
CA CYS A 439 19.41 12.85 -5.96
C CYS A 439 20.44 13.37 -6.97
N SER A 440 20.07 14.27 -7.90
CA SER A 440 21.01 14.94 -8.80
C SER A 440 21.77 16.04 -8.06
N LYS A 441 22.75 15.66 -7.25
CA LYS A 441 23.47 16.55 -6.31
C LYS A 441 24.17 17.74 -6.97
N ARG A 442 24.47 17.65 -8.27
CA ARG A 442 25.14 18.70 -9.05
C ARG A 442 24.19 19.68 -9.71
N LEU A 443 22.88 19.44 -9.68
CA LEU A 443 21.89 20.30 -10.32
C LEU A 443 21.85 21.67 -9.64
N VAL A 444 22.10 22.72 -10.41
CA VAL A 444 22.10 24.13 -9.95
C VAL A 444 20.97 24.92 -10.60
N TYR A 445 20.70 24.68 -11.88
CA TYR A 445 19.78 25.51 -12.67
C TYR A 445 18.62 24.70 -13.25
N VAL A 446 17.40 25.20 -13.06
CA VAL A 446 16.19 24.65 -13.69
C VAL A 446 15.63 25.69 -14.66
N HIS A 447 15.53 25.32 -15.94
CA HIS A 447 15.11 26.25 -16.99
C HIS A 447 13.70 26.83 -16.77
N PRO A 448 13.50 28.16 -16.88
CA PRO A 448 12.24 28.85 -16.60
C PRO A 448 11.02 28.40 -17.41
N SER A 449 11.21 27.76 -18.57
CA SER A 449 10.08 27.21 -19.33
C SER A 449 9.32 26.11 -18.59
N LEU A 450 9.94 25.46 -17.59
CA LEU A 450 9.27 24.50 -16.72
C LEU A 450 8.06 25.13 -16.01
N GLY A 451 8.22 26.36 -15.53
CA GLY A 451 7.18 27.12 -14.83
C GLY A 451 5.95 27.43 -15.71
N LYS A 452 6.07 27.33 -17.04
CA LYS A 452 4.98 27.54 -18.01
C LYS A 452 4.34 26.24 -18.50
N HIS A 453 4.82 25.09 -18.05
CA HIS A 453 4.43 23.80 -18.59
C HIS A 453 3.03 23.38 -18.13
N THR A 454 2.10 23.09 -19.06
CA THR A 454 0.68 22.89 -18.72
C THR A 454 0.29 21.46 -18.38
N LYS A 455 1.04 20.44 -18.85
CA LYS A 455 0.69 19.02 -18.69
C LYS A 455 1.47 18.27 -17.61
N ILE A 456 2.48 18.89 -17.01
CA ILE A 456 3.27 18.22 -15.97
C ILE A 456 2.38 18.00 -14.76
N LYS A 457 2.34 16.75 -14.28
CA LYS A 457 1.62 16.29 -13.10
C LYS A 457 2.56 16.09 -11.92
N ARG A 458 3.79 15.61 -12.14
CA ARG A 458 4.72 15.28 -11.06
C ARG A 458 6.11 15.82 -11.34
N ILE A 459 6.66 16.54 -10.37
CA ILE A 459 8.06 16.96 -10.34
C ILE A 459 8.70 16.46 -9.07
N ASN A 460 9.82 15.75 -9.21
CA ASN A 460 10.64 15.32 -8.10
C ASN A 460 12.09 15.77 -8.29
N LEU A 461 12.52 16.73 -7.48
CA LEU A 461 13.88 17.24 -7.38
C LEU A 461 14.47 17.02 -5.97
N ALA A 462 13.94 16.05 -5.22
CA ALA A 462 14.42 15.76 -3.88
C ALA A 462 15.94 15.52 -3.85
N ILE A 463 16.64 15.99 -2.83
CA ILE A 463 18.08 15.76 -2.62
C ILE A 463 18.95 16.38 -3.75
N CYS A 464 18.43 17.36 -4.48
CA CYS A 464 19.24 18.20 -5.38
C CYS A 464 19.97 19.28 -4.56
N GLN A 465 21.03 18.87 -3.87
CA GLN A 465 21.71 19.66 -2.83
C GLN A 465 22.39 20.95 -3.30
N ASN A 466 22.48 21.23 -4.61
CA ASN A 466 23.03 22.49 -5.13
C ASN A 466 21.96 23.38 -5.79
N LEU A 467 20.70 22.96 -5.76
CA LEU A 467 19.60 23.74 -6.31
C LEU A 467 19.20 24.85 -5.33
N GLU A 468 19.51 26.10 -5.68
CA GLU A 468 19.26 27.28 -4.85
C GLU A 468 17.99 28.05 -5.25
N GLU A 469 17.55 27.90 -6.50
CA GLU A 469 16.36 28.55 -7.06
C GLU A 469 15.51 27.55 -7.85
N PHE A 470 14.19 27.75 -7.83
CA PHE A 470 13.23 27.02 -8.67
C PHE A 470 12.43 28.04 -9.49
N PRO A 471 12.15 27.79 -10.78
CA PRO A 471 11.49 28.75 -11.63
C PRO A 471 10.07 29.07 -11.16
N GLU A 472 9.67 30.32 -11.39
CA GLU A 472 8.34 30.79 -11.03
C GLU A 472 7.21 29.99 -11.68
N ILE A 473 6.16 29.70 -10.92
CA ILE A 473 5.07 28.85 -11.38
C ILE A 473 4.02 29.72 -12.08
N ASN A 474 3.98 29.63 -13.41
CA ASN A 474 3.09 30.41 -14.27
C ASN A 474 2.45 29.57 -15.38
N GLY A 475 1.54 28.66 -15.00
CA GLY A 475 0.74 27.91 -15.96
C GLY A 475 0.68 26.40 -15.75
N MET A 476 1.22 25.89 -14.63
CA MET A 476 1.28 24.46 -14.30
C MET A 476 -0.06 23.89 -13.78
N LYS A 477 -1.11 24.00 -14.59
CA LYS A 477 -2.49 23.66 -14.19
C LYS A 477 -2.68 22.20 -13.78
N SER A 478 -1.94 21.28 -14.39
CA SER A 478 -2.05 19.83 -14.13
C SER A 478 -1.13 19.33 -13.02
N LEU A 479 -0.31 20.20 -12.39
CA LEU A 479 0.65 19.78 -11.38
C LEU A 479 -0.09 19.23 -10.15
N GLU A 480 0.15 17.98 -9.80
CA GLU A 480 -0.42 17.25 -8.67
C GLU A 480 0.57 17.15 -7.51
N ILE A 481 1.85 16.87 -7.82
CA ILE A 481 2.90 16.61 -6.83
C ILE A 481 4.15 17.42 -7.19
N LEU A 482 4.62 18.22 -6.24
CA LEU A 482 5.90 18.92 -6.30
C LEU A 482 6.76 18.54 -5.09
N ASN A 483 7.87 17.86 -5.34
CA ASN A 483 8.86 17.52 -4.32
C ASN A 483 10.17 18.27 -4.57
N LEU A 484 10.53 19.15 -3.64
CA LEU A 484 11.76 19.94 -3.63
C LEU A 484 12.56 19.71 -2.33
N SER A 485 12.34 18.57 -1.65
CA SER A 485 12.97 18.31 -0.36
C SER A 485 14.49 18.24 -0.47
N ASP A 486 15.21 18.59 0.61
CA ASP A 486 16.67 18.48 0.73
C ASP A 486 17.43 19.23 -0.37
N THR A 487 16.88 20.37 -0.79
CA THR A 487 17.50 21.33 -1.71
C THR A 487 18.00 22.56 -0.94
N LYS A 488 18.82 23.42 -1.57
CA LYS A 488 19.31 24.67 -0.97
C LYS A 488 18.38 25.86 -1.23
N LEU A 489 17.12 25.62 -1.59
CA LEU A 489 16.16 26.67 -1.90
C LEU A 489 16.04 27.67 -0.75
N HIS A 490 16.28 28.95 -1.06
CA HIS A 490 16.18 30.06 -0.11
C HIS A 490 14.79 30.74 -0.12
N SER A 491 14.06 30.58 -1.22
CA SER A 491 12.70 31.09 -1.40
C SER A 491 11.86 30.06 -2.15
N VAL A 492 10.55 30.08 -1.88
CA VAL A 492 9.57 29.28 -2.63
C VAL A 492 9.10 30.10 -3.82
N PRO A 493 8.94 29.50 -5.02
CA PRO A 493 8.50 30.22 -6.21
C PRO A 493 7.12 30.87 -6.02
N GLU A 494 6.97 32.09 -6.52
CA GLU A 494 5.70 32.77 -6.70
C GLU A 494 4.79 32.01 -7.68
N ILE A 495 3.54 31.84 -7.27
CA ILE A 495 2.51 31.16 -8.04
C ILE A 495 1.66 32.23 -8.72
N TYR A 496 1.84 32.45 -10.01
CA TYR A 496 1.12 33.49 -10.75
C TYR A 496 -0.31 33.10 -11.17
N LYS A 497 -0.62 31.81 -11.22
CA LYS A 497 -1.92 31.25 -11.64
C LYS A 497 -2.34 30.13 -10.70
N ASN A 498 -3.64 29.92 -10.54
CA ASN A 498 -4.18 28.87 -9.69
C ASN A 498 -3.64 27.48 -10.05
N LEU A 499 -3.29 26.71 -9.02
CA LEU A 499 -2.87 25.31 -9.10
C LEU A 499 -4.00 24.42 -8.60
N ASP A 500 -5.01 24.27 -9.45
CA ASP A 500 -6.25 23.57 -9.09
C ASP A 500 -6.07 22.05 -8.89
N SER A 501 -4.93 21.49 -9.30
CA SER A 501 -4.60 20.07 -9.17
C SER A 501 -3.55 19.74 -8.10
N LEU A 502 -2.82 20.74 -7.58
CA LEU A 502 -1.69 20.47 -6.67
C LEU A 502 -2.22 19.95 -5.35
N SER A 503 -1.96 18.68 -5.05
CA SER A 503 -2.41 18.00 -3.84
C SER A 503 -1.29 17.79 -2.84
N ARG A 504 -0.03 17.68 -3.29
CA ARG A 504 1.13 17.48 -2.41
C ARG A 504 2.31 18.40 -2.76
N LEU A 505 2.79 19.12 -1.75
CA LEU A 505 4.00 19.92 -1.79
C LEU A 505 4.96 19.49 -0.68
N ASP A 506 6.20 19.14 -1.05
CA ASP A 506 7.26 18.80 -0.10
C ASP A 506 8.44 19.76 -0.24
N LEU A 507 8.71 20.48 0.84
CA LEU A 507 9.78 21.48 0.99
C LEU A 507 10.69 21.13 2.17
N SER A 508 10.67 19.87 2.64
CA SER A 508 11.45 19.43 3.79
C SER A 508 12.96 19.62 3.54
N GLY A 509 13.76 19.91 4.57
CA GLY A 509 15.22 20.06 4.46
C GLY A 509 15.69 21.25 3.62
N THR A 510 14.79 22.20 3.30
CA THR A 510 15.14 23.39 2.51
C THR A 510 15.58 24.57 3.39
N ARG A 511 16.17 25.60 2.76
CA ARG A 511 16.63 26.84 3.42
C ARG A 511 15.62 27.98 3.32
N ILE A 512 14.35 27.65 3.07
CA ILE A 512 13.30 28.64 2.88
C ILE A 512 13.09 29.41 4.18
N THR A 513 12.90 30.72 4.06
CA THR A 513 12.64 31.58 5.21
C THR A 513 11.16 31.87 5.41
N THR A 514 10.39 31.88 4.31
CA THR A 514 8.95 32.18 4.27
C THR A 514 8.29 31.45 3.10
N LEU A 515 6.96 31.25 3.16
CA LEU A 515 6.15 30.92 1.98
C LEU A 515 5.57 32.22 1.38
N PRO A 516 5.52 32.35 0.04
CA PRO A 516 4.91 33.50 -0.62
C PRO A 516 3.40 33.50 -0.39
N ASN A 517 2.79 34.69 -0.37
CA ASN A 517 1.33 34.83 -0.23
C ASN A 517 0.59 34.12 -1.37
N SER A 518 1.21 34.01 -2.55
CA SER A 518 0.65 33.32 -3.70
C SER A 518 0.39 31.83 -3.49
N ILE A 519 0.89 31.21 -2.40
CA ILE A 519 0.56 29.83 -2.01
C ILE A 519 -0.96 29.63 -1.77
N GLU A 520 -1.71 30.70 -1.49
CA GLU A 520 -3.18 30.67 -1.45
C GLU A 520 -3.85 30.25 -2.77
N ARG A 521 -3.12 30.34 -3.89
CA ARG A 521 -3.57 29.92 -5.22
C ARG A 521 -3.47 28.40 -5.43
N ALA A 522 -2.86 27.66 -4.51
CA ALA A 522 -2.86 26.19 -4.48
C ALA A 522 -4.12 25.64 -3.78
N THR A 523 -5.28 25.88 -4.40
CA THR A 523 -6.61 25.66 -3.80
C THR A 523 -6.94 24.20 -3.47
N SER A 524 -6.27 23.24 -4.10
CA SER A 524 -6.44 21.80 -3.89
C SER A 524 -5.37 21.16 -3.01
N LEU A 525 -4.49 21.95 -2.39
CA LEU A 525 -3.39 21.42 -1.59
C LEU A 525 -3.90 20.63 -0.39
N GLU A 526 -3.59 19.34 -0.34
CA GLU A 526 -3.98 18.43 0.73
C GLU A 526 -2.83 18.21 1.72
N ILE A 527 -1.60 18.09 1.22
CA ILE A 527 -0.42 17.74 2.02
C ILE A 527 0.69 18.75 1.80
N LEU A 528 1.16 19.38 2.87
CA LEU A 528 2.35 20.22 2.90
C LEU A 528 3.36 19.66 3.90
N LYS A 529 4.56 19.34 3.43
CA LYS A 529 5.69 18.89 4.27
C LYS A 529 6.79 19.95 4.29
N MET A 530 7.23 20.32 5.48
CA MET A 530 8.29 21.29 5.77
C MET A 530 9.14 20.80 6.96
N VAL A 531 9.50 19.52 6.94
CA VAL A 531 10.36 18.90 7.96
C VAL A 531 11.78 19.49 7.85
N GLN A 532 12.51 19.66 8.95
CA GLN A 532 13.88 20.17 9.01
C GLN A 532 14.11 21.52 8.28
N CYS A 533 13.09 22.38 8.23
CA CYS A 533 13.22 23.74 7.69
C CYS A 533 13.75 24.71 8.76
N GLU A 534 15.05 24.68 9.02
CA GLU A 534 15.70 25.42 10.11
C GLU A 534 15.65 26.95 9.96
N TYR A 535 15.41 27.47 8.77
CA TYR A 535 15.38 28.92 8.49
C TYR A 535 13.95 29.47 8.37
N LEU A 536 12.94 28.60 8.38
CA LEU A 536 11.55 29.01 8.22
C LEU A 536 11.11 29.80 9.45
N VAL A 537 10.81 31.10 9.27
CA VAL A 537 10.42 31.99 10.37
C VAL A 537 8.92 32.19 10.41
N THR A 538 8.26 32.31 9.25
CA THR A 538 6.84 32.69 9.16
C THR A 538 6.07 31.92 8.10
N LEU A 539 4.78 31.68 8.36
CA LEU A 539 3.83 31.11 7.41
C LEU A 539 2.61 32.03 7.19
N PRO A 540 2.15 32.26 5.94
CA PRO A 540 0.90 32.95 5.70
C PRO A 540 -0.28 32.08 6.14
N ILE A 541 -1.32 32.66 6.73
CA ILE A 541 -2.49 31.88 7.20
C ILE A 541 -3.46 31.54 6.04
N SER A 542 -3.42 32.31 4.95
CA SER A 542 -4.44 32.26 3.88
C SER A 542 -4.46 30.98 3.04
N PHE A 543 -3.43 30.13 3.08
CA PHE A 543 -3.37 28.90 2.28
C PHE A 543 -4.12 27.70 2.89
N LEU A 544 -4.58 27.82 4.15
CA LEU A 544 -5.30 26.75 4.87
C LEU A 544 -6.76 26.67 4.38
N GLY A 545 -6.93 26.27 3.12
CA GLY A 545 -8.21 26.04 2.46
C GLY A 545 -8.95 24.81 3.00
N PRO A 546 -10.22 24.61 2.62
CA PRO A 546 -11.08 23.53 3.14
C PRO A 546 -10.64 22.11 2.75
N ARG A 547 -9.75 21.96 1.77
CA ARG A 547 -9.22 20.65 1.31
C ARG A 547 -7.95 20.21 2.02
N PHE A 548 -7.39 21.07 2.87
CA PHE A 548 -6.11 20.83 3.50
C PHE A 548 -6.21 19.71 4.54
N ARG A 549 -5.42 18.65 4.39
CA ARG A 549 -5.50 17.42 5.20
C ARG A 549 -4.33 17.24 6.14
N LYS A 550 -3.10 17.56 5.72
CA LYS A 550 -1.90 17.34 6.52
C LYS A 550 -0.88 18.46 6.37
N ILE A 551 -0.43 19.01 7.49
CA ILE A 551 0.82 19.78 7.57
C ILE A 551 1.82 19.06 8.48
N ASP A 552 3.04 18.89 7.99
CA ASP A 552 4.14 18.34 8.76
C ASP A 552 5.24 19.39 8.88
N ILE A 553 5.42 19.91 10.09
CA ILE A 553 6.46 20.88 10.43
C ILE A 553 7.22 20.29 11.60
N SER A 554 8.27 19.56 11.28
CA SER A 554 9.10 18.89 12.28
C SER A 554 10.52 19.45 12.23
N SER A 555 11.16 19.68 13.37
CA SER A 555 12.54 20.21 13.50
C SER A 555 12.81 21.52 12.74
N GLY A 556 11.83 22.43 12.67
CA GLY A 556 11.98 23.77 12.07
C GLY A 556 12.08 24.90 13.11
N SER A 557 12.46 26.10 12.65
CA SER A 557 12.58 27.31 13.50
C SER A 557 11.36 28.25 13.41
N LEU A 558 10.20 27.72 13.03
CA LEU A 558 8.97 28.50 12.85
C LEU A 558 8.66 29.30 14.11
N LYS A 559 8.50 30.63 13.98
CA LYS A 559 8.22 31.53 15.11
C LYS A 559 6.75 31.90 15.23
N TYR A 560 6.13 32.33 14.13
CA TYR A 560 4.74 32.80 14.13
C TYR A 560 4.07 32.67 12.76
N PHE A 561 2.74 32.68 12.76
CA PHE A 561 1.92 32.78 11.56
C PHE A 561 1.58 34.24 11.26
N LYS A 562 1.58 34.66 9.98
CA LYS A 562 1.35 36.04 9.57
C LYS A 562 0.00 36.18 8.86
N GLU A 563 -0.82 37.13 9.30
CA GLU A 563 -2.02 37.57 8.58
C GLU A 563 -1.68 38.55 7.46
N ASN A 564 -2.40 38.43 6.36
CA ASN A 564 -2.25 39.31 5.22
C ASN A 564 -2.99 40.63 5.48
N ILE A 565 -2.31 41.60 6.10
CA ILE A 565 -2.76 43.00 6.04
C ILE A 565 -2.15 43.56 4.76
N GLY A 566 -2.93 43.60 3.69
CA GLY A 566 -2.50 44.18 2.42
C GLY A 566 -2.07 45.64 2.60
N GLY A 567 -0.89 45.98 2.09
CA GLY A 567 -0.42 47.36 1.94
C GLY A 567 0.74 47.74 2.87
N GLU A 568 1.73 48.38 2.26
CA GLU A 568 2.95 48.94 2.86
C GLU A 568 2.70 49.69 4.18
N ALA A 569 3.20 49.16 5.29
CA ALA A 569 3.59 49.94 6.46
C ALA A 569 4.56 49.13 7.33
N ALA A 570 5.85 49.41 7.16
CA ALA A 570 6.85 49.05 8.16
C ALA A 570 6.65 49.92 9.40
N SER A 571 6.14 49.36 10.51
CA SER A 571 6.54 49.71 11.89
C SER A 571 5.68 49.02 12.96
N GLN A 572 6.36 48.25 13.81
CA GLN A 572 6.01 47.76 15.16
C GLN A 572 4.92 46.66 15.34
N PRO A 573 5.18 45.65 16.19
CA PRO A 573 4.22 44.60 16.57
C PRO A 573 3.29 45.15 17.66
N ASN A 574 2.18 45.77 17.28
CA ASN A 574 1.20 46.24 18.25
C ASN A 574 0.22 45.12 18.66
N LYS A 575 0.24 44.82 19.96
CA LYS A 575 -0.79 44.11 20.71
C LYS A 575 -2.16 44.77 20.46
N SER A 576 -2.99 44.19 19.61
CA SER A 576 -4.43 44.41 19.68
C SER A 576 -5.19 43.23 19.11
N ARG A 577 -5.79 42.46 20.02
CA ARG A 577 -6.91 41.56 19.76
C ARG A 577 -7.96 42.30 18.93
N LYS A 578 -8.17 41.90 17.68
CA LYS A 578 -9.35 42.28 16.92
C LYS A 578 -10.04 41.02 16.42
N ASN A 579 -11.25 40.83 16.94
CA ASN A 579 -12.21 39.79 16.63
C ASN A 579 -12.38 39.63 15.11
N LEU A 580 -12.28 38.39 14.62
CA LEU A 580 -12.78 38.01 13.30
C LEU A 580 -14.17 37.38 13.46
N ILE A 581 -15.17 38.17 13.09
CA ILE A 581 -16.53 37.72 12.80
C ILE A 581 -16.54 37.21 11.37
N GLY A 582 -17.07 35.99 11.14
CA GLY A 582 -17.63 35.59 9.86
C GLY A 582 -16.94 34.43 9.12
N CYS A 583 -17.18 33.21 9.58
CA CYS A 583 -17.30 32.01 8.72
C CYS A 583 -18.24 31.03 9.45
N ALA A 584 -19.52 31.36 9.48
CA ALA A 584 -20.56 30.41 9.87
C ALA A 584 -20.88 29.52 8.67
N SER A 585 -21.03 28.22 8.93
CA SER A 585 -21.61 27.19 8.04
C SER A 585 -20.70 26.59 6.96
N ILE A 586 -19.79 25.70 7.37
CA ILE A 586 -19.38 24.57 6.52
C ILE A 586 -19.54 23.31 7.38
N GLY A 587 -20.41 22.40 6.95
CA GLY A 587 -20.71 21.15 7.65
C GLY A 587 -19.49 20.22 7.79
N GLN A 588 -19.66 19.20 8.64
CA GLN A 588 -18.71 18.11 8.93
C GLN A 588 -17.81 17.73 7.73
N ILE A 589 -16.57 18.22 7.73
CA ILE A 589 -15.46 17.71 6.93
C ILE A 589 -14.38 17.33 7.95
N SER A 590 -13.80 16.15 7.83
CA SER A 590 -12.64 15.70 8.63
C SER A 590 -11.56 16.79 8.61
N GLY A 591 -11.29 17.43 9.75
CA GLY A 591 -10.37 18.57 9.84
C GLY A 591 -8.90 18.17 9.61
N PRO A 592 -8.01 19.12 9.27
CA PRO A 592 -6.59 18.86 9.06
C PRO A 592 -5.90 18.17 10.25
N LYS A 593 -5.00 17.23 9.94
CA LYS A 593 -4.00 16.65 10.84
C LYS A 593 -2.74 17.51 10.82
N ILE A 594 -2.37 18.06 11.98
CA ILE A 594 -1.22 18.94 12.12
C ILE A 594 -0.18 18.28 13.01
N HIS A 595 1.02 18.14 12.48
CA HIS A 595 2.15 17.56 13.20
C HIS A 595 3.23 18.62 13.38
N PHE A 596 3.49 18.98 14.64
CA PHE A 596 4.65 19.76 15.06
C PHE A 596 5.60 18.86 15.84
N TRP A 597 6.84 18.76 15.38
CA TRP A 597 7.90 18.06 16.13
C TRP A 597 9.08 18.99 16.35
N ARG A 598 9.72 18.99 17.53
CA ARG A 598 10.95 19.73 17.84
C ARG A 598 10.96 21.22 17.45
N CYS A 599 9.79 21.87 17.34
CA CYS A 599 9.66 23.30 17.02
C CYS A 599 9.90 24.12 18.31
N LYS A 600 11.15 24.54 18.54
CA LYS A 600 11.55 25.22 19.79
C LYS A 600 11.13 26.70 19.85
N SER A 601 10.82 27.32 18.71
CA SER A 601 10.59 28.77 18.61
C SER A 601 9.13 29.17 18.38
N LEU A 602 8.22 28.21 18.21
CA LEU A 602 6.81 28.50 17.94
C LEU A 602 6.12 28.87 19.25
N GLU A 603 5.68 30.12 19.37
CA GLU A 603 5.13 30.63 20.64
C GLU A 603 3.61 30.46 20.77
N GLU A 604 2.87 30.59 19.67
CA GLU A 604 1.40 30.51 19.66
C GLU A 604 0.84 29.97 18.34
N LEU A 605 -0.38 29.43 18.37
CA LEU A 605 -1.14 29.05 17.17
C LEU A 605 -2.25 30.07 16.90
N PRO A 606 -2.48 30.47 15.64
CA PRO A 606 -3.54 31.42 15.32
C PRO A 606 -4.93 30.83 15.59
N GLU A 607 -5.84 31.65 16.14
CA GLU A 607 -7.20 31.25 16.54
C GLU A 607 -7.98 30.55 15.42
N PHE A 608 -7.82 31.02 14.18
CA PHE A 608 -8.46 30.43 13.01
C PHE A 608 -8.03 28.96 12.77
N LEU A 609 -6.76 28.63 12.97
CA LEU A 609 -6.24 27.27 12.79
C LEU A 609 -6.89 26.32 13.79
N LEU A 610 -7.01 26.77 15.05
CA LEU A 610 -7.61 26.02 16.15
C LEU A 610 -9.10 25.73 15.93
N SER A 611 -9.81 26.61 15.22
CA SER A 611 -11.23 26.40 14.87
C SER A 611 -11.49 25.27 13.86
N ARG A 612 -10.44 24.76 13.19
CA ARG A 612 -10.56 23.79 12.09
C ARG A 612 -9.80 22.47 12.31
N ILE A 613 -8.85 22.39 13.24
CA ILE A 613 -8.01 21.20 13.47
C ILE A 613 -8.82 20.07 14.11
N GLN A 614 -8.68 18.86 13.55
CA GLN A 614 -9.20 17.63 14.16
C GLN A 614 -8.14 16.90 15.00
N PHE A 615 -6.89 16.87 14.50
CA PHE A 615 -5.76 16.20 15.15
C PHE A 615 -4.56 17.15 15.25
N LEU A 616 -4.07 17.37 16.48
CA LEU A 616 -2.88 18.17 16.75
C LEU A 616 -1.85 17.31 17.50
N VAL A 617 -0.75 16.98 16.84
CA VAL A 617 0.39 16.29 17.45
C VAL A 617 1.48 17.31 17.66
N ILE A 618 1.91 17.50 18.91
CA ILE A 618 2.98 18.41 19.30
C ILE A 618 3.98 17.61 20.12
N ASP A 619 5.14 17.35 19.55
CA ASP A 619 6.20 16.61 20.22
C ASP A 619 7.47 17.47 20.27
N ARG A 620 8.11 17.53 21.43
CA ARG A 620 9.31 18.32 21.77
C ARG A 620 9.27 19.80 21.40
N CYS A 621 8.11 20.45 21.44
CA CYS A 621 7.94 21.89 21.19
C CYS A 621 7.70 22.65 22.52
N ALA A 622 8.76 23.00 23.26
CA ALA A 622 8.64 23.49 24.64
C ALA A 622 7.82 24.79 24.80
N THR A 623 8.05 25.77 23.93
CA THR A 623 7.37 27.08 23.94
C THR A 623 5.88 26.95 23.61
N LEU A 624 5.55 26.27 22.51
CA LEU A 624 4.16 26.03 22.13
C LEU A 624 3.42 25.15 23.15
N ALA A 625 4.08 24.13 23.69
CA ALA A 625 3.47 23.27 24.71
C ALA A 625 3.11 24.08 25.97
N SER A 626 3.97 25.01 26.40
CA SER A 626 3.68 25.92 27.52
C SER A 626 2.45 26.80 27.22
N TRP A 627 2.40 27.44 26.05
CA TRP A 627 1.27 28.28 25.63
C TRP A 627 -0.06 27.50 25.57
N ILE A 628 -0.06 26.29 25.00
CA ILE A 628 -1.24 25.42 24.99
C ILE A 628 -1.65 25.08 26.41
N CYS A 629 -0.70 24.77 27.30
CA CYS A 629 -1.04 24.43 28.68
C CYS A 629 -1.71 25.58 29.45
N PHE A 630 -1.35 26.84 29.18
CA PHE A 630 -1.99 28.00 29.81
C PHE A 630 -3.35 28.36 29.22
N ASN A 631 -3.60 28.04 27.95
CA ASN A 631 -4.82 28.43 27.24
C ASN A 631 -5.74 27.24 26.94
N LEU A 632 -5.43 26.01 27.38
CA LEU A 632 -6.13 24.81 26.94
C LEU A 632 -7.64 24.86 27.24
N VAL A 633 -8.03 25.31 28.43
CA VAL A 633 -9.44 25.41 28.84
C VAL A 633 -10.19 26.37 27.92
N ASP A 634 -9.64 27.55 27.66
CA ASP A 634 -10.22 28.54 26.76
C ASP A 634 -10.26 28.05 25.30
N LEU A 635 -9.22 27.33 24.86
CA LEU A 635 -9.13 26.72 23.53
C LEU A 635 -10.20 25.62 23.35
N LEU A 636 -10.38 24.77 24.36
CA LEU A 636 -11.35 23.68 24.32
C LEU A 636 -12.79 24.18 24.52
N ASP A 637 -13.01 25.28 25.23
CA ASP A 637 -14.35 25.89 25.36
C ASP A 637 -14.76 26.63 24.08
N LYS A 638 -13.79 27.26 23.40
CA LYS A 638 -14.02 28.04 22.17
C LYS A 638 -14.13 27.20 20.89
N TYR A 639 -13.51 26.02 20.81
CA TYR A 639 -13.42 25.21 19.57
C TYR A 639 -13.90 23.76 19.73
N GLN A 640 -15.13 23.49 19.28
CA GLN A 640 -15.86 22.21 19.49
C GLN A 640 -15.39 21.02 18.62
N HIS A 641 -14.55 21.23 17.59
CA HIS A 641 -14.15 20.19 16.63
C HIS A 641 -12.82 19.47 16.95
N PHE A 642 -12.20 19.79 18.09
CA PHE A 642 -10.87 19.32 18.45
C PHE A 642 -10.92 17.94 19.14
N CYS A 643 -10.36 16.89 18.52
CA CYS A 643 -10.54 15.49 18.95
C CYS A 643 -9.30 14.86 19.61
N TYR A 644 -8.08 15.29 19.26
CA TYR A 644 -6.85 14.61 19.71
C TYR A 644 -5.68 15.58 19.91
N LEU A 645 -5.08 15.56 21.11
CA LEU A 645 -3.88 16.32 21.48
C LEU A 645 -2.82 15.40 22.09
N LYS A 646 -1.71 15.23 21.40
CA LYS A 646 -0.53 14.53 21.93
C LYS A 646 0.57 15.55 22.23
N LEU A 647 0.91 15.74 23.50
CA LEU A 647 2.04 16.56 23.96
C LEU A 647 3.17 15.66 24.44
N HIS A 648 4.26 15.57 23.69
CA HIS A 648 5.41 14.76 24.09
C HIS A 648 6.62 15.68 24.34
N GLN A 649 7.37 15.48 25.42
CA GLN A 649 8.57 16.25 25.78
C GLN A 649 9.63 15.30 26.34
N ASP A 650 10.87 15.41 25.87
CA ASP A 650 12.00 14.65 26.42
C ASP A 650 12.87 15.54 27.31
N TYR A 651 12.93 15.11 28.58
CA TYR A 651 13.90 15.35 29.66
C TYR A 651 14.28 16.77 30.13
N GLU A 652 14.27 16.89 31.47
CA GLU A 652 14.82 17.96 32.32
C GLU A 652 14.12 19.32 32.36
N VAL A 653 12.84 19.42 31.95
CA VAL A 653 12.04 20.57 32.40
C VAL A 653 11.74 20.39 33.88
N VAL A 654 12.30 21.30 34.67
CA VAL A 654 12.09 21.49 36.10
C VAL A 654 10.60 21.25 36.43
N PRO A 655 10.25 20.41 37.44
CA PRO A 655 8.86 20.08 37.80
C PRO A 655 7.92 21.25 38.10
N HIS A 656 8.46 22.48 38.18
CA HIS A 656 7.80 23.68 38.67
C HIS A 656 7.18 24.58 37.61
N GLU A 657 7.34 24.30 36.30
CA GLU A 657 6.81 25.17 35.22
C GLU A 657 5.72 24.52 34.36
N PHE A 658 5.28 23.29 34.66
CA PHE A 658 4.02 22.79 34.11
C PHE A 658 2.88 23.43 34.91
N PRO A 659 1.87 24.09 34.28
CA PRO A 659 0.83 24.77 35.04
C PRO A 659 0.11 23.78 35.97
N GLN A 660 -0.06 24.17 37.25
CA GLN A 660 -0.90 23.43 38.21
C GLN A 660 -2.33 23.18 37.69
N ALA A 661 -2.75 23.89 36.65
CA ALA A 661 -4.05 23.79 36.00
C ALA A 661 -4.45 22.36 35.53
N PHE A 662 -3.52 21.50 35.12
CA PHE A 662 -3.87 20.09 34.78
C PHE A 662 -3.94 19.17 36.01
N THR A 663 -3.34 19.61 37.12
CA THR A 663 -3.31 18.86 38.38
C THR A 663 -4.41 19.29 39.33
N GLU A 664 -5.14 20.35 39.02
CA GLU A 664 -6.27 20.83 39.80
C GLU A 664 -7.56 20.17 39.30
N ARG A 665 -8.45 19.82 40.24
CA ARG A 665 -9.72 19.15 39.94
C ARG A 665 -10.63 20.05 39.11
N GLU A 666 -10.58 21.38 39.31
CA GLU A 666 -11.55 22.33 38.75
C GLU A 666 -11.48 22.47 37.22
N PRO A 667 -10.32 22.68 36.56
CA PRO A 667 -10.26 22.80 35.10
C PRO A 667 -10.61 21.50 34.36
N MET A 668 -10.13 20.36 34.86
CA MET A 668 -10.41 19.05 34.27
C MET A 668 -11.87 18.65 34.45
N SER A 669 -12.43 18.81 35.65
CA SER A 669 -13.86 18.53 35.89
C SER A 669 -14.77 19.47 35.09
N TYR A 670 -14.40 20.75 34.97
CA TYR A 670 -15.11 21.72 34.12
C TYR A 670 -15.11 21.29 32.64
N MET A 671 -13.97 20.87 32.09
CA MET A 671 -13.86 20.37 30.72
C MET A 671 -14.66 19.07 30.49
N MET A 672 -14.62 18.14 31.45
CA MET A 672 -15.32 16.86 31.40
C MET A 672 -16.85 17.02 31.49
N GLN A 673 -17.34 18.07 32.16
CA GLN A 673 -18.78 18.34 32.29
C GLN A 673 -19.40 18.98 31.04
N LYS A 674 -18.61 19.71 30.25
CA LYS A 674 -19.08 20.52 29.11
C LYS A 674 -19.02 19.82 27.75
N ARG A 675 -18.25 18.72 27.61
CA ARG A 675 -18.02 18.04 26.32
C ARG A 675 -18.75 16.71 26.20
N ASN A 676 -19.45 16.53 25.08
CA ASN A 676 -20.17 15.29 24.72
C ASN A 676 -19.41 14.39 23.72
N GLN A 677 -18.15 14.72 23.36
CA GLN A 677 -17.33 13.95 22.42
C GLN A 677 -16.08 13.39 23.11
N PRO A 678 -15.61 12.19 22.72
CA PRO A 678 -14.38 11.62 23.26
C PRO A 678 -13.17 12.49 22.89
N PHE A 679 -12.25 12.67 23.83
CA PHE A 679 -10.99 13.37 23.61
C PHE A 679 -9.86 12.65 24.34
N MET A 680 -8.66 12.71 23.77
CA MET A 680 -7.47 12.08 24.33
C MET A 680 -6.39 13.14 24.55
N VAL A 681 -5.84 13.19 25.77
CA VAL A 681 -4.74 14.07 26.14
C VAL A 681 -3.58 13.22 26.64
N TYR A 682 -2.41 13.44 26.05
CA TYR A 682 -1.18 12.82 26.50
C TYR A 682 -0.34 13.86 27.25
N ILE A 683 0.02 13.59 28.51
CA ILE A 683 0.76 14.52 29.36
C ILE A 683 2.07 13.85 29.81
N PRO A 684 3.24 14.48 29.61
CA PRO A 684 4.50 13.95 30.10
C PRO A 684 4.59 14.19 31.62
N ARG A 685 4.25 13.18 32.43
CA ARG A 685 4.47 13.20 33.89
C ARG A 685 4.81 11.82 34.44
N ARG A 686 5.48 11.81 35.60
CA ARG A 686 5.89 10.59 36.33
C ARG A 686 4.81 9.99 37.25
N GLY A 687 3.65 10.64 37.43
CA GLY A 687 2.65 10.20 38.41
C GLY A 687 1.23 10.66 38.11
N LEU A 688 0.24 9.87 38.56
CA LEU A 688 -1.19 10.16 38.43
C LEU A 688 -1.60 11.35 39.30
N PRO A 689 -2.49 12.24 38.80
CA PRO A 689 -3.09 13.28 39.63
C PRO A 689 -3.78 12.72 40.88
N SER A 690 -3.59 13.37 42.02
CA SER A 690 -4.09 12.90 43.33
C SER A 690 -5.62 12.98 43.49
N TRP A 691 -6.30 13.71 42.60
CA TRP A 691 -7.76 13.84 42.58
C TRP A 691 -8.49 12.69 41.89
N PHE A 692 -7.77 11.72 41.30
CA PHE A 692 -8.41 10.49 40.84
C PHE A 692 -9.02 9.75 42.03
N GLU A 693 -10.34 9.54 41.98
CA GLU A 693 -11.13 8.89 43.03
C GLU A 693 -10.59 7.49 43.37
N TYR A 694 -10.13 6.76 42.36
CA TYR A 694 -9.55 5.43 42.50
C TYR A 694 -8.17 5.42 41.85
N GLN A 695 -7.17 4.87 42.54
CA GLN A 695 -5.83 4.64 42.01
C GLN A 695 -5.40 3.21 42.32
N PHE A 696 -4.89 2.49 41.32
CA PHE A 696 -4.60 1.05 41.43
C PHE A 696 -3.45 0.63 40.50
N SER A 697 -2.85 -0.54 40.72
CA SER A 697 -1.79 -1.12 39.89
C SER A 697 -2.20 -2.52 39.42
N GLY A 698 -2.07 -2.82 38.12
CA GLY A 698 -2.48 -4.12 37.55
C GLY A 698 -3.09 -4.04 36.14
N PHE A 699 -3.62 -5.18 35.67
CA PHE A 699 -4.16 -5.37 34.30
C PHE A 699 -5.67 -5.17 34.16
N SER A 700 -6.39 -5.17 35.29
CA SER A 700 -7.83 -4.89 35.33
C SER A 700 -8.15 -3.89 36.43
N VAL A 701 -9.25 -3.15 36.22
CA VAL A 701 -9.72 -2.11 37.13
C VAL A 701 -11.05 -2.57 37.70
N THR A 702 -11.14 -2.69 39.01
CA THR A 702 -12.41 -3.05 39.66
C THR A 702 -12.86 -1.88 40.53
N VAL A 703 -13.96 -1.24 40.15
CA VAL A 703 -14.51 -0.07 40.86
C VAL A 703 -15.89 -0.39 41.40
N PHE A 704 -16.09 -0.09 42.68
CA PHE A 704 -17.40 -0.14 43.31
C PHE A 704 -18.16 1.14 42.99
N LEU A 705 -19.26 1.00 42.26
CA LEU A 705 -20.18 2.11 42.06
C LEU A 705 -21.03 2.29 43.33
N PRO A 706 -21.41 3.53 43.69
CA PRO A 706 -22.26 3.77 44.86
C PRO A 706 -23.62 3.07 44.72
N PRO A 707 -24.47 3.04 45.75
CA PRO A 707 -25.85 2.57 45.60
C PRO A 707 -26.64 3.40 44.57
N LEU A 708 -27.50 2.76 43.77
CA LEU A 708 -28.26 3.33 42.63
C LEU A 708 -29.01 4.65 42.90
N TYR A 709 -29.33 4.99 44.15
CA TYR A 709 -30.01 6.24 44.49
C TYR A 709 -29.10 7.48 44.49
N GLU A 710 -27.77 7.32 44.50
CA GLU A 710 -26.81 8.43 44.54
C GLU A 710 -26.38 8.92 43.15
N TRP A 711 -26.50 8.09 42.10
CA TRP A 711 -26.01 8.38 40.74
C TRP A 711 -26.98 7.91 39.66
N TYR A 712 -28.13 8.57 39.54
CA TYR A 712 -29.08 8.28 38.45
C TYR A 712 -28.40 8.35 37.06
N PRO A 713 -28.76 7.51 36.06
CA PRO A 713 -28.12 7.48 34.74
C PRO A 713 -28.09 8.83 34.02
N ASP A 714 -29.04 9.72 34.32
CA ASP A 714 -29.12 11.07 33.75
C ASP A 714 -28.08 12.06 34.32
N LYS A 715 -27.47 11.72 35.46
CA LYS A 715 -26.43 12.53 36.11
C LYS A 715 -25.01 12.06 35.77
N LEU A 716 -24.79 10.80 35.42
CA LEU A 716 -23.47 10.28 35.07
C LEU A 716 -23.20 10.52 33.58
N ARG A 717 -22.16 11.29 33.25
CA ARG A 717 -21.81 11.66 31.86
C ARG A 717 -20.80 10.70 31.22
N GLY A 718 -19.94 10.08 32.02
CA GLY A 718 -18.80 9.33 31.53
C GLY A 718 -17.82 8.96 32.63
N PHE A 719 -16.73 8.33 32.22
CA PHE A 719 -15.63 7.93 33.09
C PHE A 719 -14.31 8.47 32.55
N VAL A 720 -13.37 8.75 33.46
CA VAL A 720 -12.01 9.16 33.10
C VAL A 720 -11.05 8.11 33.57
N ILE A 721 -10.21 7.64 32.66
CA ILE A 721 -9.17 6.66 32.95
C ILE A 721 -7.82 7.29 32.62
N SER A 722 -6.85 7.13 33.51
CA SER A 722 -5.49 7.57 33.26
C SER A 722 -4.47 6.53 33.70
N GLY A 723 -3.37 6.36 32.96
CA GLY A 723 -2.33 5.37 33.26
C GLY A 723 -0.93 5.97 33.15
N THR A 724 0.00 5.54 34.02
CA THR A 724 1.43 5.89 33.99
C THR A 724 2.31 4.71 33.58
N ASP A 725 3.41 4.97 32.86
CA ASP A 725 4.36 3.94 32.38
C ASP A 725 3.67 2.86 31.51
N VAL A 726 2.93 3.29 30.48
CA VAL A 726 2.21 2.37 29.56
C VAL A 726 3.22 1.61 28.68
N GLY A 727 3.47 0.33 28.98
CA GLY A 727 4.17 -0.61 28.11
C GLY A 727 3.19 -1.45 27.29
N PHE A 728 3.35 -1.48 25.97
CA PHE A 728 2.62 -2.41 25.11
C PHE A 728 3.18 -3.82 25.31
N GLY A 729 2.35 -4.77 25.74
CA GLY A 729 2.71 -6.19 25.73
C GLY A 729 3.14 -6.62 24.33
N SER A 730 4.26 -7.35 24.24
CA SER A 730 4.88 -7.77 22.98
C SER A 730 3.91 -8.53 22.07
N GLY A 731 3.42 -7.85 21.04
CA GLY A 731 2.59 -8.44 20.00
C GLY A 731 2.15 -7.38 18.98
N SER A 732 2.89 -7.30 17.86
CA SER A 732 2.61 -6.54 16.63
C SER A 732 2.69 -4.99 16.66
N TYR A 733 3.52 -4.48 15.72
CA TYR A 733 3.84 -3.09 15.33
C TYR A 733 4.94 -2.36 16.12
N GLY A 734 6.08 -2.18 15.43
CA GLY A 734 7.25 -1.47 15.92
C GLY A 734 6.98 0.01 16.16
N ALA A 735 7.00 0.42 17.43
CA ALA A 735 7.22 1.79 17.84
C ALA A 735 8.49 1.83 18.68
N CYS A 736 9.42 2.70 18.29
CA CYS A 736 10.74 2.87 18.89
C CYS A 736 10.64 3.05 20.42
N HIS A 737 11.26 2.15 21.18
CA HIS A 737 11.47 2.33 22.60
C HIS A 737 12.50 3.45 22.84
N CYS A 738 12.11 4.54 23.51
CA CYS A 738 13.05 5.32 24.30
C CYS A 738 13.02 4.74 25.72
N PRO A 739 14.11 4.12 26.22
CA PRO A 739 14.16 3.63 27.59
C PRO A 739 14.17 4.83 28.55
N GLY A 740 13.06 5.06 29.25
CA GLY A 740 12.99 5.97 30.41
C GLY A 740 11.88 7.04 30.40
N SER A 741 11.07 7.16 29.34
CA SER A 741 10.03 8.18 29.29
C SER A 741 8.73 7.69 29.95
N SER A 742 8.52 8.14 31.19
CA SER A 742 7.28 7.93 31.94
C SER A 742 6.19 8.87 31.42
N HIS A 743 5.13 8.32 30.83
CA HIS A 743 4.04 9.08 30.24
C HIS A 743 2.72 8.84 30.95
N VAL A 744 1.88 9.89 31.05
CA VAL A 744 0.50 9.79 31.54
C VAL A 744 -0.44 9.84 30.33
N LEU A 745 -1.16 8.74 30.09
CA LEU A 745 -2.30 8.73 29.18
C LEU A 745 -3.54 9.12 29.99
N THR A 746 -4.36 10.06 29.52
CA THR A 746 -5.68 10.34 30.11
C THR A 746 -6.76 10.31 29.02
N MET A 747 -7.79 9.49 29.25
CA MET A 747 -8.90 9.25 28.34
C MET A 747 -10.23 9.57 29.03
N TYR A 748 -11.10 10.30 28.35
CA TYR A 748 -12.49 10.47 28.74
C TYR A 748 -13.40 9.62 27.86
N ILE A 749 -14.26 8.82 28.49
CA ILE A 749 -15.19 7.91 27.83
C ILE A 749 -16.61 8.33 28.20
N PRO A 750 -17.42 8.87 27.25
CA PRO A 750 -18.81 9.20 27.52
C PRO A 750 -19.66 7.93 27.65
N ILE A 751 -20.73 7.99 28.46
CA ILE A 751 -21.74 6.91 28.49
C ILE A 751 -22.65 7.07 27.26
N ASP A 752 -22.56 6.12 26.34
CA ASP A 752 -23.44 6.04 25.17
C ASP A 752 -24.67 5.17 25.41
N ASN A 753 -25.53 5.04 24.40
CA ASN A 753 -26.77 4.29 24.51
C ASN A 753 -26.56 2.79 24.75
N ASP A 754 -25.43 2.19 24.33
CA ASP A 754 -25.18 0.76 24.52
C ASP A 754 -24.70 0.49 25.95
N ILE A 755 -23.76 1.29 26.46
CA ILE A 755 -23.35 1.26 27.87
C ILE A 755 -24.55 1.56 28.78
N ARG A 756 -25.41 2.50 28.36
CA ARG A 756 -26.64 2.85 29.09
C ARG A 756 -27.66 1.72 29.03
N ARG A 757 -27.80 1.03 27.89
CA ARG A 757 -28.69 -0.15 27.78
C ARG A 757 -28.21 -1.30 28.65
N ASP A 758 -26.91 -1.54 28.72
CA ASP A 758 -26.35 -2.57 29.60
C ASP A 758 -26.56 -2.26 31.08
N ILE A 759 -26.53 -0.96 31.45
CA ILE A 759 -26.88 -0.49 32.80
C ILE A 759 -28.40 -0.59 33.06
N ASP A 760 -29.22 -0.21 32.09
CA ASP A 760 -30.69 -0.13 32.22
C ASP A 760 -31.39 -1.50 32.14
N ASP A 761 -30.92 -2.42 31.29
CA ASP A 761 -31.41 -3.82 31.17
C ASP A 761 -31.20 -4.59 32.50
N TRP A 762 -30.43 -4.03 33.44
CA TRP A 762 -29.98 -4.67 34.67
C TRP A 762 -30.62 -4.10 35.97
N ASN A 763 -31.57 -3.17 35.89
CA ASN A 763 -32.25 -2.47 37.02
C ASN A 763 -33.14 -3.35 37.96
N GLY A 764 -32.85 -4.65 38.08
CA GLY A 764 -33.69 -5.63 38.79
C GLY A 764 -33.32 -5.96 40.24
N GLN A 765 -32.11 -5.68 40.75
CA GLN A 765 -31.70 -6.11 42.10
C GLN A 765 -30.80 -5.08 42.82
N ASN A 766 -31.18 -4.72 44.05
CA ASN A 766 -30.62 -3.64 44.90
C ASN A 766 -29.26 -3.96 45.57
N GLU A 767 -28.29 -4.54 44.87
CA GLU A 767 -26.97 -4.84 45.45
C GLU A 767 -25.81 -4.22 44.65
N CYS A 768 -24.71 -3.90 45.36
CA CYS A 768 -23.56 -3.14 44.86
C CYS A 768 -23.06 -3.65 43.50
N THR A 769 -22.89 -2.74 42.54
CA THR A 769 -22.44 -3.06 41.19
C THR A 769 -20.90 -2.99 41.11
N LEU A 770 -20.27 -4.08 40.71
CA LEU A 770 -18.83 -4.16 40.48
C LEU A 770 -18.55 -3.88 39.00
N PHE A 771 -17.87 -2.78 38.69
CA PHE A 771 -17.50 -2.44 37.33
C PHE A 771 -16.05 -2.88 37.09
N GLU A 772 -15.84 -3.90 36.25
CA GLU A 772 -14.51 -4.42 35.90
C GLU A 772 -14.12 -3.94 34.48
N ILE A 773 -13.05 -3.16 34.38
CA ILE A 773 -12.50 -2.71 33.10
C ILE A 773 -11.25 -3.55 32.83
N ASP A 774 -11.34 -4.42 31.83
CA ASP A 774 -10.21 -5.24 31.38
C ASP A 774 -9.43 -4.47 30.32
N LEU A 775 -8.22 -4.05 30.69
CA LEU A 775 -7.34 -3.26 29.85
C LEU A 775 -6.42 -4.15 29.01
N ASN A 776 -6.82 -5.40 28.70
CA ASN A 776 -6.23 -6.34 27.73
C ASN A 776 -4.75 -6.06 27.36
N ASN A 777 -3.83 -6.54 28.22
CA ASN A 777 -2.37 -6.55 28.06
C ASN A 777 -1.64 -5.19 28.05
N TYR A 778 -2.29 -4.08 28.42
CA TYR A 778 -1.58 -2.83 28.73
C TYR A 778 -0.92 -2.94 30.11
N VAL A 779 0.41 -2.92 30.17
CA VAL A 779 1.17 -2.88 31.43
C VAL A 779 1.34 -1.42 31.82
N CYS A 780 0.58 -0.91 32.79
CA CYS A 780 0.88 0.37 33.45
C CYS A 780 1.28 0.12 34.89
N ARG A 781 2.24 0.89 35.41
CA ARG A 781 2.61 0.80 36.83
C ARG A 781 1.50 1.29 37.74
N HIS A 782 0.78 2.35 37.34
CA HIS A 782 -0.34 2.88 38.10
C HIS A 782 -1.43 3.39 37.16
N TRP A 783 -2.67 3.18 37.55
CA TRP A 783 -3.87 3.69 36.89
C TRP A 783 -4.68 4.57 37.85
N GLY A 784 -5.36 5.57 37.32
CA GLY A 784 -6.31 6.43 38.01
C GLY A 784 -7.66 6.37 37.30
N PHE A 785 -8.74 6.27 38.07
CA PHE A 785 -10.11 6.22 37.57
C PHE A 785 -11.01 7.20 38.34
N SER A 786 -11.93 7.86 37.66
CA SER A 786 -12.92 8.77 38.28
C SER A 786 -14.22 8.85 37.50
N LEU A 787 -15.31 9.05 38.25
CA LEU A 787 -16.66 9.21 37.72
C LEU A 787 -16.95 10.69 37.41
N VAL A 788 -17.62 10.96 36.29
CA VAL A 788 -17.97 12.34 35.88
C VAL A 788 -19.47 12.56 35.98
N TYR A 789 -19.89 13.46 36.87
CA TYR A 789 -21.29 13.79 37.14
C TYR A 789 -21.70 15.18 36.65
N ASN A 790 -22.98 15.33 36.35
CA ASN A 790 -23.63 16.58 35.97
C ASN A 790 -24.03 17.35 37.24
N GLN A 791 -23.52 18.57 37.47
CA GLN A 791 -24.07 19.44 38.51
C GLN A 791 -25.32 20.14 37.98
N GLY A 792 -26.42 20.01 38.70
CA GLY A 792 -27.71 20.56 38.27
C GLY A 792 -27.74 22.08 38.38
N GLU A 793 -28.01 22.75 37.25
CA GLU A 793 -29.12 23.70 37.09
C GLU A 793 -29.32 24.09 35.61
N GLY A 794 -30.53 23.81 35.11
CA GLY A 794 -31.27 24.53 34.05
C GLY A 794 -30.59 24.90 32.73
N ASN A 795 -30.77 24.07 31.69
CA ASN A 795 -31.59 24.38 30.51
C ASN A 795 -31.43 23.31 29.42
N GLU A 796 -32.57 22.88 28.86
CA GLU A 796 -32.72 21.90 27.80
C GLU A 796 -32.09 22.35 26.46
N VAL A 797 -31.35 21.45 25.81
CA VAL A 797 -31.15 21.43 24.34
C VAL A 797 -31.10 19.98 23.83
N ASP A 798 -32.15 19.64 23.07
CA ASP A 798 -32.35 18.69 21.94
C ASP A 798 -31.75 17.25 21.93
N PRO A 799 -32.57 16.18 21.88
CA PRO A 799 -32.15 14.76 21.83
C PRO A 799 -31.87 14.19 20.42
N HIS A 800 -31.38 15.00 19.48
CA HIS A 800 -30.93 14.49 18.17
C HIS A 800 -29.62 15.13 17.73
N GLN A 801 -28.50 14.47 18.06
CA GLN A 801 -27.29 14.29 17.22
C GLN A 801 -26.11 13.86 18.08
N LEU A 802 -25.78 12.56 18.04
CA LEU A 802 -24.41 12.03 18.09
C LEU A 802 -24.49 10.54 17.78
N THR A 803 -24.38 10.22 16.50
CA THR A 803 -24.10 8.89 15.99
C THR A 803 -22.61 8.61 16.21
N ILE A 804 -22.30 7.43 16.74
CA ILE A 804 -20.94 6.89 16.78
C ILE A 804 -20.42 6.78 15.35
N VAL A 805 -19.32 7.47 15.06
CA VAL A 805 -18.35 7.01 14.06
C VAL A 805 -17.14 6.55 14.86
N THR A 806 -17.06 5.25 15.11
CA THR A 806 -15.79 4.59 15.36
C THR A 806 -14.99 4.68 14.07
N ASN A 807 -14.10 5.66 13.99
CA ASN A 807 -12.94 5.57 13.12
C ASN A 807 -11.72 5.96 13.96
N ASP A 808 -10.81 5.00 14.05
CA ASP A 808 -9.43 5.10 14.51
C ASP A 808 -9.19 5.35 16.01
N ILE A 809 -9.70 4.44 16.86
CA ILE A 809 -8.79 3.84 17.85
C ILE A 809 -7.90 2.92 17.01
N PRO A 810 -6.55 2.99 17.09
CA PRO A 810 -5.70 2.06 16.35
C PRO A 810 -6.16 0.63 16.61
N ASP A 811 -6.24 -0.21 15.58
CA ASP A 811 -6.74 -1.60 15.56
C ASP A 811 -6.01 -2.57 16.53
N SER A 812 -5.33 -2.08 17.56
CA SER A 812 -4.62 -2.83 18.59
C SER A 812 -4.99 -2.45 20.04
N CYS A 813 -5.96 -1.54 20.29
CA CYS A 813 -6.42 -1.23 21.66
C CYS A 813 -7.78 -1.90 21.97
N GLY A 814 -7.80 -3.22 22.14
CA GLY A 814 -9.00 -3.95 22.53
C GLY A 814 -9.33 -3.83 24.02
N ILE A 815 -9.72 -2.66 24.54
CA ILE A 815 -10.21 -2.55 25.93
C ILE A 815 -11.60 -3.19 26.01
N THR A 816 -11.80 -4.17 26.89
CA THR A 816 -13.11 -4.84 27.09
C THR A 816 -13.71 -4.48 28.44
N PHE A 817 -14.97 -4.08 28.46
CA PHE A 817 -15.71 -3.78 29.69
C PHE A 817 -16.48 -5.02 30.15
N ARG A 818 -16.38 -5.38 31.44
CA ARG A 818 -17.16 -6.46 32.06
C ARG A 818 -17.79 -5.97 33.35
N VAL A 819 -19.11 -6.03 33.46
CA VAL A 819 -19.82 -5.74 34.71
C VAL A 819 -20.03 -7.05 35.46
N LYS A 820 -19.61 -7.12 36.73
CA LYS A 820 -19.83 -8.27 37.62
C LYS A 820 -20.69 -7.85 38.82
N VAL A 821 -21.35 -8.83 39.41
CA VAL A 821 -22.25 -8.62 40.54
C VAL A 821 -21.86 -9.66 41.58
N ALA A 822 -21.43 -9.22 42.75
CA ALA A 822 -21.22 -10.12 43.87
C ALA A 822 -22.59 -10.37 44.52
N GLY A 823 -23.14 -11.57 44.33
CA GLY A 823 -24.50 -11.94 44.75
C GLY A 823 -24.60 -12.40 46.21
N SER A 824 -23.49 -12.36 46.97
CA SER A 824 -23.55 -12.51 48.43
C SER A 824 -22.30 -11.95 49.10
N ARG A 825 -22.44 -11.61 50.38
CA ARG A 825 -21.34 -11.13 51.26
C ARG A 825 -20.13 -12.06 51.32
N ALA A 826 -20.28 -13.35 50.97
CA ALA A 826 -19.19 -14.32 50.92
C ALA A 826 -18.33 -14.21 49.65
N GLU A 827 -18.87 -13.74 48.52
CA GLU A 827 -18.09 -13.51 47.29
C GLU A 827 -17.24 -12.24 47.38
N LEU A 828 -17.64 -11.26 48.20
CA LEU A 828 -16.85 -10.07 48.51
C LEU A 828 -15.61 -10.39 49.37
N GLU A 829 -15.61 -11.50 50.11
CA GLU A 829 -14.48 -11.91 50.95
C GLU A 829 -13.42 -12.72 50.17
N GLU A 830 -13.79 -13.36 49.05
CA GLU A 830 -12.84 -14.05 48.14
C GLU A 830 -12.06 -13.09 47.21
N LEU A 831 -12.50 -11.84 47.05
CA LEU A 831 -11.86 -10.84 46.18
C LEU A 831 -10.63 -10.11 46.80
N ASN A 832 -10.06 -10.64 47.89
CA ASN A 832 -8.79 -10.21 48.50
C ASN A 832 -8.70 -8.69 48.85
N MET A 833 -9.20 -8.33 50.03
CA MET A 833 -9.19 -6.98 50.62
C MET A 833 -7.83 -6.54 51.21
N ASP A 834 -6.69 -7.01 50.69
CA ASP A 834 -5.37 -6.69 51.25
C ASP A 834 -4.52 -5.66 50.48
N ASP A 835 -4.86 -5.31 49.22
CA ASP A 835 -4.07 -4.33 48.44
C ASP A 835 -4.56 -2.86 48.56
N TYR A 836 -5.57 -2.57 49.37
CA TYR A 836 -6.14 -1.22 49.54
C TYR A 836 -5.57 -0.40 50.72
N LYS A 837 -4.37 -0.73 51.21
CA LYS A 837 -3.65 0.11 52.20
C LYS A 837 -2.49 0.87 51.56
N GLY A 838 -2.84 1.99 50.92
CA GLY A 838 -1.88 2.89 50.30
C GLY A 838 -2.24 4.36 50.37
N LYS A 839 -2.91 4.83 51.43
CA LYS A 839 -2.96 6.25 51.81
C LYS A 839 -2.94 6.37 53.33
N ASP A 840 -1.88 6.99 53.85
CA ASP A 840 -1.82 7.50 55.22
C ASP A 840 -2.99 8.46 55.45
N HIS A 841 -3.99 7.99 56.20
CA HIS A 841 -4.99 8.84 56.83
C HIS A 841 -4.57 9.11 58.26
N SER A 842 -3.54 9.94 58.45
CA SER A 842 -3.31 10.60 59.73
C SER A 842 -4.11 11.91 59.77
N ASP A 843 -5.44 11.78 59.88
CA ASP A 843 -6.35 12.77 60.49
C ASP A 843 -7.75 12.13 60.65
N ASN A 844 -7.85 11.09 61.49
CA ASN A 844 -9.04 10.80 62.28
C ASN A 844 -8.70 9.73 63.34
N PRO A 845 -8.96 9.96 64.63
CA PRO A 845 -8.52 9.05 65.69
C PRO A 845 -9.52 7.90 65.85
N ILE A 846 -9.02 6.67 66.01
CA ILE A 846 -9.44 5.64 66.99
C ILE A 846 -8.83 4.28 66.59
N LEU A 847 -8.22 3.62 67.58
CA LEU A 847 -7.70 2.23 67.65
C LEU A 847 -6.27 1.95 67.13
N LEU A 848 -5.33 2.25 68.03
CA LEU A 848 -4.07 1.54 68.27
C LEU A 848 -4.22 0.00 68.26
N ALA A 849 -3.23 -0.72 67.72
CA ALA A 849 -2.20 -1.39 68.53
C ALA A 849 -1.29 -2.36 67.70
N SER A 850 0.03 -2.07 67.74
CA SER A 850 1.19 -3.01 67.80
C SER A 850 1.40 -4.09 66.70
N LEU A 851 2.51 -4.00 65.92
CA LEU A 851 3.79 -4.78 66.05
C LEU A 851 3.61 -6.27 65.66
N GLN A 852 4.43 -6.99 64.88
CA GLN A 852 5.80 -6.84 64.34
C GLN A 852 6.11 -8.13 63.51
N GLN A 853 7.28 -8.13 62.83
CA GLN A 853 8.11 -9.29 62.36
C GLN A 853 7.81 -9.89 60.97
N GLN A 854 8.74 -9.69 60.01
CA GLN A 854 9.84 -10.60 59.55
C GLN A 854 9.31 -11.71 58.61
N SER A 855 9.92 -12.11 57.49
CA SER A 855 11.25 -11.90 56.91
C SER A 855 11.32 -12.61 55.53
N HIS A 856 12.14 -12.06 54.63
CA HIS A 856 13.13 -12.74 53.75
C HIS A 856 12.78 -13.68 52.57
N LEU A 857 13.52 -13.39 51.47
CA LEU A 857 14.17 -14.27 50.45
C LEU A 857 13.36 -14.54 49.16
N GLN A 858 13.79 -14.01 48.00
CA GLN A 858 14.77 -14.57 47.02
C GLN A 858 14.16 -15.78 46.27
N GLU A 859 14.31 -16.03 44.97
CA GLU A 859 15.25 -15.66 43.89
C GLU A 859 14.69 -16.33 42.61
N GLY A 860 15.18 -15.99 41.41
CA GLY A 860 15.24 -16.99 40.32
C GLY A 860 14.79 -16.58 38.91
N GLU A 861 15.72 -15.98 38.18
CA GLU A 861 15.95 -16.02 36.72
C GLU A 861 16.08 -17.46 36.13
N PRO A 862 16.46 -17.69 34.85
CA PRO A 862 16.16 -17.07 33.54
C PRO A 862 16.00 -18.14 32.41
N SER A 863 16.05 -17.71 31.13
CA SER A 863 16.62 -18.38 29.92
C SER A 863 15.67 -18.30 28.70
N SER A 864 16.06 -18.28 27.41
CA SER A 864 17.22 -17.87 26.59
C SER A 864 16.88 -18.31 25.13
N VAL A 865 17.71 -17.92 24.12
CA VAL A 865 17.78 -18.44 22.71
C VAL A 865 16.86 -17.72 21.71
N SER A 866 17.30 -16.85 20.78
CA SER A 866 18.20 -16.91 19.60
C SER A 866 17.53 -17.42 18.30
N ASP A 867 17.49 -16.58 17.25
CA ASP A 867 18.09 -16.79 15.91
C ASP A 867 17.56 -15.80 14.85
N TYR A 868 18.32 -15.71 13.74
CA TYR A 868 18.53 -14.60 12.79
C TYR A 868 17.80 -14.75 11.42
N GLU A 869 17.85 -13.66 10.63
CA GLU A 869 17.83 -13.49 9.14
C GLU A 869 16.54 -13.13 8.34
N ASP A 870 16.59 -11.88 7.81
CA ASP A 870 16.31 -11.33 6.46
C ASP A 870 14.92 -11.32 5.76
N ALA A 871 14.41 -10.12 5.43
CA ALA A 871 14.45 -9.50 4.06
C ALA A 871 13.50 -8.28 3.85
N LEU A 872 14.11 -7.15 3.44
CA LEU A 872 13.71 -6.12 2.44
C LEU A 872 12.22 -5.80 2.11
N SER A 873 11.78 -4.58 2.48
CA SER A 873 10.75 -3.80 1.77
C SER A 873 10.99 -2.28 1.94
N TRP A 874 10.80 -1.51 0.87
CA TRP A 874 10.98 -0.05 0.84
C TRP A 874 9.91 0.69 1.67
N ASP A 875 10.33 1.21 2.82
CA ASP A 875 9.85 2.48 3.38
C ASP A 875 11.09 3.25 3.84
N GLY A 876 11.35 4.39 3.20
CA GLY A 876 12.50 5.23 3.49
C GLY A 876 12.23 6.19 4.64
N GLU A 877 12.46 5.72 5.86
CA GLU A 877 12.87 6.55 7.00
C GLU A 877 13.98 5.79 7.75
N GLU A 878 15.25 6.17 7.56
CA GLU A 878 16.18 6.21 8.67
C GLU A 878 17.41 7.08 8.38
N ALA A 879 17.74 7.86 9.40
CA ALA A 879 18.82 8.81 9.48
C ALA A 879 20.17 8.11 9.69
N TRP A 880 21.18 8.53 8.95
CA TRP A 880 22.56 8.32 9.36
C TRP A 880 22.94 9.42 10.36
N ASN A 881 22.98 9.07 11.65
CA ASN A 881 23.82 9.73 12.64
C ASN A 881 25.10 8.91 12.77
N GLY A 882 26.24 9.54 12.53
CA GLY A 882 27.56 8.94 12.66
C GLY A 882 28.64 10.01 12.70
N ASP A 883 28.57 10.89 13.69
CA ASP A 883 29.73 11.66 14.13
C ASP A 883 30.71 10.70 14.82
N SER A 884 31.90 10.57 14.25
CA SER A 884 33.10 10.17 14.99
C SER A 884 34.22 11.13 14.60
N GLU A 885 34.34 12.21 15.37
CA GLU A 885 35.60 12.90 15.53
C GLU A 885 36.60 11.90 16.14
N LEU A 886 37.58 11.48 15.34
CA LEU A 886 38.85 10.98 15.84
C LEU A 886 39.86 12.10 15.70
N ASP A 887 40.20 12.68 16.85
CA ASP A 887 41.40 13.48 17.08
C ASP A 887 42.63 12.78 16.47
N LEU A 888 43.19 13.38 15.42
CA LEU A 888 44.55 13.14 14.97
C LEU A 888 45.37 14.39 15.30
N SER A 889 45.86 14.45 16.53
CA SER A 889 47.02 15.25 16.88
C SER A 889 48.26 14.36 16.93
N LEU A 890 48.99 14.32 15.81
CA LEU A 890 50.44 14.18 15.80
C LEU A 890 50.98 15.04 14.64
N SER A 891 51.58 16.15 15.08
CA SER A 891 52.28 17.25 14.38
C SER A 891 51.46 18.21 13.52
#